data_AF-A0A523XJW3-F1
#
_entry.id   AF-A0A523XJW3-F1
#
_cell.length_a   1.000
_cell.length_b   1.000
_cell.length_c   1.000
_cell.angle_alpha   90.00
_cell.angle_beta   90.00
_cell.angle_gamma   90.00
#
_symmetry.space_group_name_H-M   'P 1'
#
loop_
_entity.id
_entity.type
_entity.pdbx_description
1 polymer ?
#
loop_
_entity_poly.entity_id
_entity_poly.type
_entity_poly.pdbx_seq_one_letter_code
_entity_poly.pdbx_strand_id
1 'polypeptide(L)'
;MRRFLFLIVFFIFAIHLFADAELDSIRQAIKEKGAKWQAGITSMSILSKEERRARLGYIKGLDPAPHEREMGPVFTPSKTYPESLDWRNYNGVNYITPIRDQGACGSCVCFSVLGPMEAVMNIDAGCENLSTDMSEQELMSCNGGSCSGWNIEPAMNTLKYIGVSEEACFPYQANDNIPCSERCGRYMFTKRKANQWGWAYPYVWGIKDVVQNGPIAVSFTVYEDFNSYTGGVYRHVWGGISGYHAVTLVGWNDADSCWIVKNCWGPNWGEDGYFRIAWGECDIEQGAAWLTMVPAGYPYLIFVSYMVNDSIGGDGDGVLNPGEQGKIIVTIENVQGWDDAQFVDAVLRCNDPRISIIDSTGDYGTIVDGQSKDNASDPFEVLGVEGGSLDPVAMTLYVTAVGSSGSYWIELEFDMEFGWMQSGWPVQSEQVKTSPAVVDLNNDYIGEVIYGSEGGNLFVKNYRGEDFSTFPYHVSNKLWASPAVGDVDNDGVIDIAFAGFNNNIYLVDRLGNLSWSVTTGGPVIATPALSDLDNDNKLEIIVGSFDKKLYVLKSDGTPFNTNFPLSLPDASMITAGCAVGDINGDYTKEIIVATYGGNVYAVSPDGTILTGWPFHTGGNIWDAPSIANLDGTGVKITIGSTNDTLYVINSDGTLDWKVGTGGDVRSSPSFANVDGDNDLEIFFGSDDCFVYAYHHTGAPLAGWPIDLGSKVRSQVVFSDLNNDNAPEVIVIADGGELFVFEGNGDTFDIFPLPTAGSPTTPAVEDIDNDGDLEIFFGNINGLSAIDYKEARGYEAYWNMFRCNPKRTGNIEDAAVRIEESKDIEPTIFKIYPNPFKSSTGIFFSAVKNQKVDISIYNIVGQRVRRIESKGEKTYRIVNWDGRNNENKPVPAGVYFCVARTGRGLEIVKKLIKIE
;
A
#
# COMPACT_ATOMS: atom_id res chain seq x y z
N MET A 1 2.75 -40.20 -10.31
CA MET A 1 2.11 -39.15 -11.15
C MET A 1 1.80 -39.56 -12.60
N ARG A 2 2.74 -40.08 -13.40
CA ARG A 2 2.48 -40.40 -14.83
C ARG A 2 1.48 -41.54 -15.14
N ARG A 3 1.26 -42.49 -14.22
CA ARG A 3 0.24 -43.57 -14.41
C ARG A 3 -1.18 -43.16 -13.99
N PHE A 4 -1.32 -42.11 -13.18
CA PHE A 4 -2.63 -41.57 -12.76
C PHE A 4 -3.19 -40.61 -13.83
N LEU A 5 -2.31 -39.85 -14.49
CA LEU A 5 -2.65 -38.96 -15.60
C LEU A 5 -3.17 -39.71 -16.84
N PHE A 6 -2.63 -40.91 -17.13
CA PHE A 6 -3.03 -41.70 -18.31
C PHE A 6 -4.42 -42.35 -18.18
N LEU A 7 -4.86 -42.65 -16.95
CA LEU A 7 -6.20 -43.17 -16.66
C LEU A 7 -7.26 -42.06 -16.71
N ILE A 8 -6.93 -40.85 -16.26
CA ILE A 8 -7.81 -39.67 -16.33
C ILE A 8 -8.02 -39.22 -17.79
N VAL A 9 -6.96 -39.21 -18.61
CA VAL A 9 -7.07 -38.83 -20.04
C VAL A 9 -7.91 -39.82 -20.85
N PHE A 10 -7.85 -41.12 -20.55
CA PHE A 10 -8.70 -42.13 -21.21
C PHE A 10 -10.17 -42.07 -20.76
N PHE A 11 -10.42 -41.69 -19.50
CA PHE A 11 -11.78 -41.51 -18.96
C PHE A 11 -12.45 -40.26 -19.55
N ILE A 12 -11.71 -39.15 -19.70
CA ILE A 12 -12.17 -37.91 -20.33
C ILE A 12 -12.46 -38.11 -21.84
N PHE A 13 -11.64 -38.89 -22.54
CA PHE A 13 -11.84 -39.16 -23.98
C PHE A 13 -13.06 -40.05 -24.27
N ALA A 14 -13.39 -40.98 -23.37
CA ALA A 14 -14.58 -41.83 -23.50
C ALA A 14 -15.87 -41.06 -23.20
N ILE A 15 -15.87 -40.14 -22.23
CA ILE A 15 -17.04 -39.30 -21.90
C ILE A 15 -17.37 -38.33 -23.05
N HIS A 16 -16.36 -37.77 -23.73
CA HIS A 16 -16.58 -36.93 -24.92
C HIS A 16 -17.24 -37.68 -26.08
N LEU A 17 -16.84 -38.93 -26.36
CA LEU A 17 -17.38 -39.73 -27.48
C LEU A 17 -18.85 -40.16 -27.29
N PHE A 18 -19.31 -40.34 -26.05
CA PHE A 18 -20.72 -40.68 -25.78
C PHE A 18 -21.64 -39.44 -25.72
N ALA A 19 -21.14 -38.31 -25.21
CA ALA A 19 -21.89 -37.04 -25.20
C ALA A 19 -22.18 -36.53 -26.62
N ASP A 20 -21.27 -36.75 -27.58
CA ASP A 20 -21.45 -36.34 -28.97
C ASP A 20 -22.58 -37.11 -29.70
N ALA A 21 -22.76 -38.40 -29.45
CA ALA A 21 -23.78 -39.21 -30.14
C ALA A 21 -25.23 -38.95 -29.67
N GLU A 22 -25.43 -38.72 -28.37
CA GLU A 22 -26.72 -38.30 -27.80
C GLU A 22 -27.08 -36.89 -28.30
N LEU A 23 -26.11 -35.98 -28.26
CA LEU A 23 -26.28 -34.59 -28.71
C LEU A 23 -26.62 -34.49 -30.20
N ASP A 24 -26.00 -35.30 -31.05
CA ASP A 24 -26.33 -35.35 -32.48
C ASP A 24 -27.75 -35.84 -32.72
N SER A 25 -28.22 -36.83 -31.94
CA SER A 25 -29.59 -37.33 -32.01
C SER A 25 -30.61 -36.26 -31.60
N ILE A 26 -30.31 -35.48 -30.56
CA ILE A 26 -31.13 -34.34 -30.12
C ILE A 26 -31.17 -33.27 -31.23
N ARG A 27 -30.03 -32.87 -31.78
CA ARG A 27 -29.94 -31.87 -32.87
C ARG A 27 -30.72 -32.31 -34.11
N GLN A 28 -30.65 -33.58 -34.46
CA GLN A 28 -31.44 -34.14 -35.56
C GLN A 28 -32.95 -34.05 -35.27
N ALA A 29 -33.39 -34.45 -34.06
CA ALA A 29 -34.79 -34.38 -33.68
C ALA A 29 -35.34 -32.93 -33.67
N ILE A 30 -34.54 -31.96 -33.20
CA ILE A 30 -34.87 -30.52 -33.26
C ILE A 30 -35.14 -30.10 -34.70
N LYS A 31 -34.25 -30.48 -35.62
CA LYS A 31 -34.37 -30.14 -37.05
C LYS A 31 -35.58 -30.81 -37.70
N GLU A 32 -35.81 -32.09 -37.44
CA GLU A 32 -36.92 -32.86 -38.02
C GLU A 32 -38.29 -32.37 -37.55
N LYS A 33 -38.40 -31.96 -36.28
CA LYS A 33 -39.65 -31.46 -35.69
C LYS A 33 -39.83 -29.94 -35.85
N GLY A 34 -38.85 -29.24 -36.44
CA GLY A 34 -38.90 -27.79 -36.64
C GLY A 34 -38.94 -26.99 -35.33
N ALA A 35 -38.33 -27.51 -34.27
CA ALA A 35 -38.28 -26.83 -32.97
C ALA A 35 -37.31 -25.63 -33.02
N LYS A 36 -37.62 -24.58 -32.25
CA LYS A 36 -36.90 -23.29 -32.27
C LYS A 36 -35.93 -23.13 -31.09
N TRP A 37 -35.20 -24.18 -30.75
CA TRP A 37 -34.20 -24.16 -29.68
C TRP A 37 -32.92 -24.90 -30.10
N GLN A 38 -31.84 -24.69 -29.37
CA GLN A 38 -30.50 -25.17 -29.67
C GLN A 38 -30.00 -26.11 -28.58
N ALA A 39 -29.36 -27.20 -29.02
CA ALA A 39 -28.70 -28.15 -28.13
C ALA A 39 -27.17 -28.08 -28.26
N GLY A 40 -26.50 -28.06 -27.13
CA GLY A 40 -25.04 -28.09 -27.00
C GLY A 40 -24.59 -28.80 -25.73
N ILE A 41 -23.27 -28.83 -25.53
CA ILE A 41 -22.68 -29.35 -24.30
C ILE A 41 -22.86 -28.30 -23.20
N THR A 42 -23.47 -28.71 -22.10
CA THR A 42 -23.74 -27.93 -20.89
C THR A 42 -23.18 -28.62 -19.65
N SER A 43 -23.13 -27.90 -18.53
CA SER A 43 -22.81 -28.45 -17.20
C SER A 43 -23.69 -29.65 -16.79
N MET A 44 -24.92 -29.75 -17.30
CA MET A 44 -25.84 -30.86 -17.02
C MET A 44 -25.67 -32.03 -17.98
N SER A 45 -25.40 -31.75 -19.26
CA SER A 45 -25.25 -32.79 -20.29
C SER A 45 -24.02 -33.68 -20.08
N ILE A 46 -22.99 -33.20 -19.39
CA ILE A 46 -21.76 -33.97 -19.13
C ILE A 46 -21.88 -34.91 -17.93
N LEU A 47 -22.92 -34.76 -17.11
CA LEU A 47 -23.17 -35.58 -15.92
C LEU A 47 -23.78 -36.94 -16.29
N SER A 48 -23.58 -37.93 -15.42
CA SER A 48 -24.27 -39.23 -15.52
C SER A 48 -25.78 -39.11 -15.34
N LYS A 49 -26.55 -40.11 -15.78
CA LYS A 49 -28.02 -40.09 -15.64
C LYS A 49 -28.46 -40.01 -14.18
N GLU A 50 -27.72 -40.68 -13.28
CA GLU A 50 -27.95 -40.66 -11.84
C GLU A 50 -27.71 -39.27 -11.27
N GLU A 51 -26.61 -38.61 -11.64
CA GLU A 51 -26.28 -37.24 -11.19
C GLU A 51 -27.26 -36.20 -11.73
N ARG A 52 -27.73 -36.35 -12.98
CA ARG A 52 -28.79 -35.50 -13.54
C ARG A 52 -30.08 -35.68 -12.75
N ARG A 53 -30.48 -36.92 -12.46
CA ARG A 53 -31.71 -37.24 -11.72
C ARG A 53 -31.65 -36.76 -10.27
N ALA A 54 -30.49 -36.80 -9.62
CA ALA A 54 -30.31 -36.30 -8.26
C ALA A 54 -30.60 -34.80 -8.11
N ARG A 55 -30.48 -34.02 -9.20
CA ARG A 55 -30.78 -32.58 -9.23
C ARG A 55 -32.27 -32.27 -9.50
N LEU A 56 -33.09 -33.28 -9.77
CA LEU A 56 -34.52 -33.16 -10.05
C LEU A 56 -35.34 -33.41 -8.79
N GLY A 57 -35.50 -32.36 -7.99
CA GLY A 57 -36.02 -32.42 -6.62
C GLY A 57 -37.53 -32.29 -6.44
N TYR A 58 -38.31 -31.98 -7.48
CA TYR A 58 -39.75 -31.82 -7.30
C TYR A 58 -40.46 -33.18 -7.27
N ILE A 59 -41.28 -33.43 -6.24
CA ILE A 59 -41.96 -34.72 -6.07
C ILE A 59 -43.41 -34.64 -6.58
N LYS A 60 -43.66 -35.06 -7.82
CA LYS A 60 -45.00 -35.01 -8.43
C LYS A 60 -46.01 -35.90 -7.66
N GLY A 61 -47.18 -35.34 -7.35
CA GLY A 61 -48.31 -36.06 -6.74
C GLY A 61 -48.49 -35.86 -5.23
N LEU A 62 -47.61 -35.09 -4.58
CA LEU A 62 -47.77 -34.70 -3.17
C LEU A 62 -48.44 -33.32 -3.00
N ASP A 63 -48.26 -32.40 -3.94
CA ASP A 63 -49.07 -31.18 -4.01
C ASP A 63 -50.50 -31.52 -4.48
N PRO A 64 -51.54 -30.82 -3.98
CA PRO A 64 -52.93 -31.03 -4.41
C PRO A 64 -53.07 -30.87 -5.92
N ALA A 65 -54.00 -31.60 -6.54
CA ALA A 65 -54.27 -31.45 -7.96
C ALA A 65 -54.92 -30.08 -8.25
N PRO A 66 -54.81 -29.52 -9.47
CA PRO A 66 -55.34 -28.19 -9.77
C PRO A 66 -56.82 -27.95 -9.41
N HIS A 67 -57.65 -29.00 -9.41
CA HIS A 67 -59.07 -28.94 -9.05
C HIS A 67 -59.35 -28.95 -7.54
N GLU A 68 -58.33 -29.26 -6.73
CA GLU A 68 -58.39 -29.33 -5.26
C GLU A 68 -57.81 -28.07 -4.59
N ARG A 69 -57.21 -27.17 -5.38
CA ARG A 69 -56.46 -26.01 -4.90
C ARG A 69 -57.36 -24.80 -4.64
N GLU A 70 -57.03 -24.06 -3.59
CA GLU A 70 -57.51 -22.70 -3.40
C GLU A 70 -56.76 -21.75 -4.35
N MET A 71 -57.44 -21.29 -5.39
CA MET A 71 -56.87 -20.40 -6.40
C MET A 71 -56.85 -18.94 -5.92
N GLY A 72 -55.74 -18.26 -6.19
CA GLY A 72 -55.55 -16.82 -5.96
C GLY A 72 -56.43 -15.93 -6.85
N PRO A 73 -56.36 -14.59 -6.67
CA PRO A 73 -57.53 -13.70 -6.81
C PRO A 73 -58.29 -13.89 -8.12
N VAL A 74 -59.61 -13.88 -7.99
CA VAL A 74 -60.55 -14.07 -9.09
C VAL A 74 -60.28 -13.05 -10.20
N PHE A 75 -60.10 -13.57 -11.41
CA PHE A 75 -60.01 -12.84 -12.68
C PHE A 75 -60.83 -11.54 -12.66
N THR A 76 -60.14 -10.40 -12.67
CA THR A 76 -60.76 -9.10 -12.96
C THR A 76 -60.61 -8.83 -14.46
N PRO A 77 -61.70 -8.84 -15.26
CA PRO A 77 -61.62 -8.82 -16.73
C PRO A 77 -61.02 -7.56 -17.37
N SER A 78 -60.50 -6.61 -16.60
CA SER A 78 -60.03 -5.30 -17.08
C SER A 78 -58.50 -5.13 -17.10
N LYS A 79 -57.70 -6.14 -16.71
CA LYS A 79 -56.25 -6.02 -16.78
C LYS A 79 -55.74 -6.16 -18.22
N THR A 80 -55.05 -5.14 -18.69
CA THR A 80 -54.34 -5.13 -19.97
C THR A 80 -52.97 -5.77 -19.80
N TYR A 81 -52.66 -6.80 -20.60
CA TYR A 81 -51.36 -7.46 -20.58
C TYR A 81 -50.42 -6.83 -21.62
N PRO A 82 -49.17 -6.49 -21.27
CA PRO A 82 -48.18 -6.14 -22.28
C PRO A 82 -47.84 -7.37 -23.15
N GLU A 83 -47.40 -7.10 -24.38
CA GLU A 83 -46.99 -8.14 -25.35
C GLU A 83 -45.80 -8.96 -24.84
N SER A 84 -44.93 -8.35 -24.03
CA SER A 84 -43.88 -9.04 -23.29
C SER A 84 -43.74 -8.42 -21.92
N LEU A 85 -43.32 -9.23 -20.96
CA LEU A 85 -42.92 -8.79 -19.64
C LEU A 85 -41.68 -9.57 -19.25
N ASP A 86 -40.68 -8.86 -18.75
CA ASP A 86 -39.43 -9.45 -18.30
C ASP A 86 -38.96 -8.72 -17.04
N TRP A 87 -39.07 -9.37 -15.88
CA TRP A 87 -38.65 -8.77 -14.61
C TRP A 87 -37.13 -8.55 -14.51
N ARG A 88 -36.34 -9.12 -15.44
CA ARG A 88 -34.92 -8.82 -15.58
C ARG A 88 -34.65 -7.42 -16.12
N ASN A 89 -35.67 -6.80 -16.73
CA ASN A 89 -35.63 -5.43 -17.23
C ASN A 89 -37.05 -4.85 -17.29
N TYR A 90 -37.58 -4.48 -16.13
CA TYR A 90 -38.88 -3.83 -16.02
C TYR A 90 -38.69 -2.32 -15.89
N ASN A 91 -38.96 -1.59 -16.98
CA ASN A 91 -38.73 -0.15 -17.10
C ASN A 91 -37.28 0.29 -16.81
N GLY A 92 -36.29 -0.51 -17.20
CA GLY A 92 -34.86 -0.21 -17.00
C GLY A 92 -34.29 -0.68 -15.67
N VAL A 93 -35.09 -1.35 -14.82
CA VAL A 93 -34.65 -1.90 -13.53
C VAL A 93 -34.72 -3.43 -13.57
N ASN A 94 -33.66 -4.08 -13.11
CA ASN A 94 -33.64 -5.53 -12.90
C ASN A 94 -34.11 -5.86 -11.49
N TYR A 95 -35.21 -6.57 -11.34
CA TYR A 95 -35.72 -6.97 -10.02
C TYR A 95 -35.31 -8.40 -9.63
N ILE A 96 -34.63 -9.12 -10.51
CA ILE A 96 -34.25 -10.52 -10.29
C ILE A 96 -32.84 -10.60 -9.70
N THR A 97 -32.71 -11.32 -8.59
CA THR A 97 -31.42 -11.66 -7.97
C THR A 97 -30.53 -12.51 -8.88
N PRO A 98 -29.20 -12.57 -8.67
CA PRO A 98 -28.29 -13.40 -9.47
C PRO A 98 -28.69 -14.88 -9.57
N ILE A 99 -28.19 -15.57 -10.59
CA ILE A 99 -28.37 -17.02 -10.75
C ILE A 99 -27.56 -17.77 -9.69
N ARG A 100 -28.19 -18.77 -9.06
CA ARG A 100 -27.59 -19.63 -8.04
C ARG A 100 -27.47 -21.07 -8.57
N ASP A 101 -26.65 -21.89 -7.92
CA ASP A 101 -26.44 -23.30 -8.28
C ASP A 101 -26.83 -24.21 -7.11
N GLN A 102 -27.82 -25.08 -7.31
CA GLN A 102 -28.26 -26.07 -6.34
C GLN A 102 -27.22 -27.18 -6.09
N GLY A 103 -26.16 -27.24 -6.88
CA GLY A 103 -25.10 -28.23 -6.77
C GLY A 103 -25.59 -29.65 -7.11
N ALA A 104 -25.15 -30.65 -6.36
CA ALA A 104 -25.54 -32.06 -6.55
C ALA A 104 -26.85 -32.46 -5.84
N CYS A 105 -27.50 -31.50 -5.18
CA CYS A 105 -28.64 -31.73 -4.29
C CYS A 105 -29.96 -31.47 -5.01
N GLY A 106 -30.99 -32.30 -4.77
CA GLY A 106 -32.34 -32.14 -5.31
C GLY A 106 -33.17 -31.08 -4.58
N SER A 107 -32.62 -29.89 -4.36
CA SER A 107 -33.22 -28.82 -3.55
C SER A 107 -33.94 -27.75 -4.37
N CYS A 108 -34.16 -27.98 -5.67
CA CYS A 108 -34.72 -27.01 -6.63
C CYS A 108 -35.97 -26.26 -6.16
N VAL A 109 -36.80 -26.90 -5.33
CA VAL A 109 -37.99 -26.27 -4.76
C VAL A 109 -37.64 -25.06 -3.90
N CYS A 110 -36.57 -25.13 -3.09
CA CYS A 110 -36.13 -24.02 -2.26
C CYS A 110 -35.79 -22.79 -3.12
N PHE A 111 -34.97 -22.98 -4.15
CA PHE A 111 -34.62 -21.94 -5.13
C PHE A 111 -35.87 -21.41 -5.87
N SER A 112 -36.81 -22.29 -6.21
CA SER A 112 -38.02 -21.90 -6.97
C SER A 112 -38.98 -21.01 -6.19
N VAL A 113 -39.01 -21.12 -4.85
CA VAL A 113 -39.89 -20.31 -4.00
C VAL A 113 -39.20 -19.09 -3.40
N LEU A 114 -37.88 -19.15 -3.19
CA LEU A 114 -37.09 -18.00 -2.75
C LEU A 114 -36.85 -16.99 -3.89
N GLY A 115 -36.67 -17.44 -5.14
CA GLY A 115 -36.53 -16.51 -6.27
C GLY A 115 -37.70 -15.52 -6.42
N PRO A 116 -38.97 -15.95 -6.36
CA PRO A 116 -40.14 -15.07 -6.26
C PRO A 116 -40.14 -14.18 -5.03
N MET A 117 -39.75 -14.71 -3.87
CA MET A 117 -39.70 -13.97 -2.61
C MET A 117 -38.74 -12.78 -2.70
N GLU A 118 -37.52 -13.03 -3.17
CA GLU A 118 -36.50 -12.01 -3.38
C GLU A 118 -36.93 -10.97 -4.41
N ALA A 119 -37.47 -11.42 -5.55
CA ALA A 119 -37.89 -10.52 -6.60
C ALA A 119 -39.06 -9.63 -6.18
N VAL A 120 -40.05 -10.17 -5.46
CA VAL A 120 -41.17 -9.38 -4.95
C VAL A 120 -40.71 -8.39 -3.88
N MET A 121 -39.75 -8.74 -3.03
CA MET A 121 -39.13 -7.78 -2.11
C MET A 121 -38.50 -6.60 -2.86
N ASN A 122 -37.77 -6.87 -3.94
CA ASN A 122 -37.15 -5.83 -4.77
C ASN A 122 -38.21 -4.96 -5.47
N ILE A 123 -39.29 -5.58 -5.97
CA ILE A 123 -40.42 -4.87 -6.59
C ILE A 123 -41.12 -3.95 -5.58
N ASP A 124 -41.41 -4.46 -4.38
CA ASP A 124 -42.07 -3.69 -3.32
C ASP A 124 -41.18 -2.54 -2.83
N ALA A 125 -39.86 -2.74 -2.80
CA ALA A 125 -38.89 -1.69 -2.52
C ALA A 125 -38.79 -0.67 -3.67
N GLY A 126 -39.12 -1.05 -4.90
CA GLY A 126 -38.97 -0.21 -6.09
C GLY A 126 -37.53 -0.01 -6.57
N CYS A 127 -36.62 -0.94 -6.23
CA CYS A 127 -35.20 -0.88 -6.59
C CYS A 127 -34.61 -2.28 -6.86
N GLU A 128 -33.47 -2.32 -7.57
CA GLU A 128 -32.63 -3.51 -7.63
C GLU A 128 -31.87 -3.62 -6.31
N ASN A 129 -32.24 -4.59 -5.48
CA ASN A 129 -31.59 -4.83 -4.19
C ASN A 129 -30.89 -6.18 -4.23
N LEU A 130 -29.61 -6.14 -4.58
CA LEU A 130 -28.74 -7.31 -4.69
C LEU A 130 -28.44 -7.96 -3.33
N SER A 131 -28.65 -7.23 -2.23
CA SER A 131 -28.46 -7.70 -0.86
C SER A 131 -29.64 -8.54 -0.35
N THR A 132 -30.70 -8.70 -1.16
CA THR A 132 -31.83 -9.60 -0.90
C THR A 132 -31.50 -11.03 -1.35
N ASP A 133 -30.57 -11.71 -0.68
CA ASP A 133 -30.22 -13.13 -0.95
C ASP A 133 -30.72 -14.00 0.22
N MET A 134 -31.68 -14.90 -0.02
CA MET A 134 -32.35 -15.66 1.04
C MET A 134 -31.80 -17.09 1.15
N SER A 135 -31.76 -17.64 2.37
CA SER A 135 -31.10 -18.93 2.61
C SER A 135 -31.91 -20.14 2.13
N GLU A 136 -31.51 -20.74 1.01
CA GLU A 136 -32.05 -22.03 0.59
C GLU A 136 -31.75 -23.14 1.60
N GLN A 137 -30.59 -23.08 2.27
CA GLN A 137 -30.19 -24.09 3.27
C GLN A 137 -31.12 -24.07 4.48
N GLU A 138 -31.54 -22.90 4.95
CA GLU A 138 -32.46 -22.80 6.10
C GLU A 138 -33.82 -23.35 5.71
N LEU A 139 -34.28 -22.93 4.54
CA LEU A 139 -35.54 -23.39 4.00
C LEU A 139 -35.54 -24.93 3.87
N MET A 140 -34.45 -25.52 3.39
CA MET A 140 -34.28 -26.98 3.28
C MET A 140 -34.14 -27.66 4.66
N SER A 141 -33.05 -27.41 5.38
CA SER A 141 -32.68 -28.15 6.62
C SER A 141 -33.68 -27.97 7.75
N CYS A 142 -34.31 -26.79 7.86
CA CYS A 142 -35.08 -26.45 9.06
C CYS A 142 -36.58 -26.61 8.91
N ASN A 143 -37.06 -26.78 7.68
CA ASN A 143 -38.49 -26.68 7.41
C ASN A 143 -39.04 -27.84 6.55
N GLY A 144 -38.25 -28.91 6.36
CA GLY A 144 -38.74 -30.21 5.89
C GLY A 144 -38.41 -30.55 4.43
N GLY A 145 -37.59 -29.75 3.75
CA GLY A 145 -36.98 -30.11 2.47
C GLY A 145 -35.74 -31.00 2.65
N SER A 146 -35.23 -31.55 1.54
CA SER A 146 -33.96 -32.30 1.51
C SER A 146 -33.39 -32.37 0.09
N CYS A 147 -32.17 -32.87 -0.05
CA CYS A 147 -31.56 -33.25 -1.32
C CYS A 147 -32.28 -34.40 -2.03
N SER A 148 -33.19 -35.11 -1.35
CA SER A 148 -34.09 -36.08 -1.97
C SER A 148 -35.35 -35.46 -2.57
N GLY A 149 -35.53 -34.15 -2.42
CA GLY A 149 -36.63 -33.41 -3.00
C GLY A 149 -37.59 -32.79 -1.99
N TRP A 150 -38.53 -32.00 -2.52
CA TRP A 150 -39.61 -31.36 -1.79
C TRP A 150 -40.80 -30.97 -2.69
N ASN A 151 -41.71 -30.12 -2.18
CA ASN A 151 -42.94 -29.70 -2.84
C ASN A 151 -43.24 -28.21 -2.61
N ILE A 152 -43.97 -27.58 -3.54
CA ILE A 152 -44.17 -26.12 -3.55
C ILE A 152 -45.10 -25.69 -2.41
N GLU A 153 -46.20 -26.39 -2.14
CA GLU A 153 -47.14 -26.02 -1.08
C GLU A 153 -46.54 -26.01 0.32
N PRO A 154 -45.85 -27.07 0.81
CA PRO A 154 -45.21 -27.03 2.11
C PRO A 154 -44.08 -25.99 2.19
N ALA A 155 -43.36 -25.74 1.09
CA ALA A 155 -42.35 -24.68 1.03
C ALA A 155 -42.98 -23.28 1.16
N MET A 156 -44.04 -22.99 0.41
CA MET A 156 -44.76 -21.72 0.49
C MET A 156 -45.44 -21.51 1.86
N ASN A 157 -45.99 -22.57 2.46
CA ASN A 157 -46.51 -22.53 3.83
C ASN A 157 -45.42 -22.19 4.84
N THR A 158 -44.22 -22.73 4.68
CA THR A 158 -43.06 -22.36 5.49
C THR A 158 -42.77 -20.87 5.37
N LEU A 159 -42.69 -20.33 4.15
CA LEU A 159 -42.44 -18.90 3.92
C LEU A 159 -43.49 -18.01 4.59
N LYS A 160 -44.76 -18.43 4.60
CA LYS A 160 -45.85 -17.67 5.22
C LYS A 160 -45.84 -17.70 6.74
N TYR A 161 -45.69 -18.88 7.35
CA TYR A 161 -45.86 -19.03 8.80
C TYR A 161 -44.55 -18.87 9.58
N ILE A 162 -43.44 -19.35 9.00
CA ILE A 162 -42.14 -19.42 9.67
C ILE A 162 -41.19 -18.36 9.11
N GLY A 163 -41.05 -18.27 7.79
CA GLY A 163 -40.09 -17.41 7.11
C GLY A 163 -38.67 -17.96 7.09
N VAL A 164 -37.79 -17.28 6.36
CA VAL A 164 -36.39 -17.65 6.09
C VAL A 164 -35.52 -16.40 6.27
N SER A 165 -34.30 -16.55 6.77
CA SER A 165 -33.28 -15.51 6.90
C SER A 165 -32.40 -15.42 5.65
N GLU A 166 -31.57 -14.39 5.56
CA GLU A 166 -30.61 -14.23 4.48
C GLU A 166 -29.62 -15.40 4.36
N GLU A 167 -29.08 -15.59 3.16
CA GLU A 167 -28.09 -16.62 2.83
C GLU A 167 -26.82 -16.52 3.69
N ALA A 168 -26.33 -15.30 3.95
CA ALA A 168 -25.15 -15.08 4.79
C ALA A 168 -25.29 -15.66 6.22
N CYS A 169 -26.53 -15.84 6.69
CA CYS A 169 -26.80 -16.40 8.00
C CYS A 169 -26.81 -17.91 8.06
N PHE A 170 -27.03 -18.58 6.92
CA PHE A 170 -26.98 -20.03 6.84
C PHE A 170 -26.68 -20.45 5.40
N PRO A 171 -25.39 -20.44 5.01
CA PRO A 171 -25.00 -20.63 3.61
C PRO A 171 -25.37 -22.00 3.06
N TYR A 172 -25.74 -22.04 1.79
CA TYR A 172 -26.09 -23.23 1.04
C TYR A 172 -24.88 -24.12 0.77
N GLN A 173 -24.97 -25.36 1.26
CA GLN A 173 -23.90 -26.37 1.16
C GLN A 173 -24.34 -27.61 0.38
N ALA A 174 -25.54 -27.62 -0.21
CA ALA A 174 -26.10 -28.77 -0.92
C ALA A 174 -26.06 -30.07 -0.09
N ASN A 175 -26.33 -29.97 1.22
CA ASN A 175 -26.16 -31.06 2.18
C ASN A 175 -27.32 -31.12 3.18
N ASP A 176 -27.88 -32.31 3.37
CA ASP A 176 -28.99 -32.58 4.30
C ASP A 176 -28.59 -32.53 5.78
N ASN A 177 -27.30 -32.69 6.08
CA ASN A 177 -26.84 -32.91 7.44
C ASN A 177 -26.45 -31.64 8.19
N ILE A 178 -26.66 -30.45 7.60
CA ILE A 178 -26.36 -29.18 8.27
C ILE A 178 -27.47 -28.88 9.29
N PRO A 179 -27.18 -28.91 10.60
CA PRO A 179 -28.20 -28.73 11.64
C PRO A 179 -28.60 -27.26 11.78
N CYS A 180 -29.89 -27.03 12.04
CA CYS A 180 -30.46 -25.67 12.21
C CYS A 180 -29.91 -24.86 13.39
N SER A 181 -29.16 -25.51 14.28
CA SER A 181 -28.42 -24.86 15.36
C SER A 181 -27.18 -24.09 14.86
N GLU A 182 -26.73 -24.35 13.63
CA GLU A 182 -25.59 -23.64 13.00
C GLU A 182 -25.99 -22.32 12.31
N ARG A 183 -27.27 -21.91 12.37
CA ARG A 183 -27.68 -20.58 11.91
C ARG A 183 -26.98 -19.49 12.71
N CYS A 184 -26.60 -18.41 12.04
CA CYS A 184 -26.06 -17.19 12.66
C CYS A 184 -26.99 -16.69 13.79
N GLY A 185 -26.46 -15.93 14.76
CA GLY A 185 -27.29 -15.34 15.83
C GLY A 185 -28.26 -14.25 15.34
N ARG A 186 -27.93 -13.55 14.23
CA ARG A 186 -28.71 -12.43 13.68
C ARG A 186 -29.88 -12.84 12.78
N TYR A 187 -30.11 -14.14 12.57
CA TYR A 187 -31.10 -14.68 11.62
C TYR A 187 -32.52 -14.16 11.88
N MET A 188 -32.83 -13.78 13.11
CA MET A 188 -34.13 -13.22 13.49
C MET A 188 -34.37 -11.82 12.92
N PHE A 189 -33.32 -11.03 12.66
CA PHE A 189 -33.42 -9.69 12.11
C PHE A 189 -33.62 -9.70 10.61
N THR A 190 -32.97 -10.64 9.93
CA THR A 190 -33.01 -10.76 8.46
C THR A 190 -34.09 -11.72 7.98
N LYS A 191 -34.88 -12.27 8.91
CA LYS A 191 -35.99 -13.17 8.61
C LYS A 191 -37.12 -12.46 7.88
N ARG A 192 -37.49 -13.00 6.72
CA ARG A 192 -38.59 -12.52 5.89
C ARG A 192 -39.69 -13.56 5.77
N LYS A 193 -40.93 -13.08 5.74
CA LYS A 193 -42.14 -13.90 5.62
C LYS A 193 -42.99 -13.46 4.43
N ALA A 194 -43.59 -14.42 3.77
CA ALA A 194 -44.69 -14.14 2.85
C ALA A 194 -45.93 -13.70 3.65
N ASN A 195 -46.59 -12.65 3.19
CA ASN A 195 -47.87 -12.20 3.74
C ASN A 195 -49.00 -13.15 3.30
N GLN A 196 -49.09 -13.36 1.99
CA GLN A 196 -50.03 -14.29 1.37
C GLN A 196 -49.33 -15.11 0.30
N TRP A 197 -49.83 -16.30 0.04
CA TRP A 197 -49.45 -17.10 -1.12
C TRP A 197 -50.66 -17.87 -1.62
N GLY A 198 -50.65 -18.27 -2.88
CA GLY A 198 -51.71 -19.10 -3.46
C GLY A 198 -51.32 -19.69 -4.81
N TRP A 199 -52.19 -20.54 -5.34
CA TRP A 199 -52.00 -21.15 -6.65
C TRP A 199 -52.56 -20.27 -7.77
N ALA A 200 -51.89 -20.26 -8.92
CA ALA A 200 -52.38 -19.61 -10.13
C ALA A 200 -53.28 -20.56 -10.94
N TYR A 201 -54.18 -20.00 -11.75
CA TYR A 201 -54.99 -20.80 -12.66
C TYR A 201 -54.10 -21.46 -13.74
N PRO A 202 -54.28 -22.76 -14.05
CA PRO A 202 -53.30 -23.56 -14.78
C PRO A 202 -53.44 -23.42 -16.30
N TYR A 203 -53.45 -22.17 -16.79
CA TYR A 203 -53.47 -21.81 -18.20
C TYR A 203 -52.76 -20.47 -18.40
N VAL A 204 -52.38 -20.17 -19.64
CA VAL A 204 -51.54 -19.00 -19.98
C VAL A 204 -52.02 -17.69 -19.36
N TRP A 205 -53.29 -17.34 -19.54
CA TRP A 205 -53.85 -16.11 -18.99
C TRP A 205 -53.92 -16.08 -17.46
N GLY A 206 -54.06 -17.25 -16.82
CA GLY A 206 -54.08 -17.37 -15.36
C GLY A 206 -52.72 -17.09 -14.74
N ILE A 207 -51.67 -17.55 -15.39
CA ILE A 207 -50.27 -17.29 -14.99
C ILE A 207 -49.90 -15.84 -15.27
N LYS A 208 -50.24 -15.29 -16.44
CA LYS A 208 -50.00 -13.87 -16.72
C LYS A 208 -50.64 -12.95 -15.68
N ASP A 209 -51.82 -13.32 -15.15
CA ASP A 209 -52.51 -12.49 -14.17
C ASP A 209 -51.70 -12.29 -12.88
N VAL A 210 -50.96 -13.33 -12.46
CA VAL A 210 -50.11 -13.27 -11.26
C VAL A 210 -48.71 -12.76 -11.58
N VAL A 211 -48.10 -13.19 -12.69
CA VAL A 211 -46.71 -12.86 -13.07
C VAL A 211 -46.51 -11.37 -13.29
N GLN A 212 -47.53 -10.65 -13.75
CA GLN A 212 -47.46 -9.19 -13.91
C GLN A 212 -47.32 -8.41 -12.60
N ASN A 213 -47.53 -9.06 -11.44
CA ASN A 213 -47.31 -8.45 -10.13
C ASN A 213 -46.01 -8.95 -9.47
N GLY A 214 -45.25 -9.81 -10.14
CA GLY A 214 -43.98 -10.35 -9.67
C GLY A 214 -43.73 -11.77 -10.18
N PRO A 215 -42.48 -12.25 -10.20
CA PRO A 215 -42.16 -13.64 -10.54
C PRO A 215 -42.87 -14.65 -9.65
N ILE A 216 -43.01 -15.88 -10.15
CA ILE A 216 -43.72 -16.96 -9.43
C ILE A 216 -42.93 -18.27 -9.45
N ALA A 217 -43.20 -19.15 -8.49
CA ALA A 217 -42.64 -20.50 -8.48
C ALA A 217 -43.43 -21.38 -9.45
N VAL A 218 -42.74 -22.16 -10.28
CA VAL A 218 -43.37 -23.16 -11.17
C VAL A 218 -42.66 -24.50 -11.10
N SER A 219 -43.41 -25.59 -11.25
CA SER A 219 -42.84 -26.93 -11.47
C SER A 219 -43.11 -27.41 -12.90
N PHE A 220 -42.19 -28.15 -13.49
CA PHE A 220 -42.37 -28.74 -14.82
C PHE A 220 -41.71 -30.12 -14.94
N THR A 221 -42.11 -30.86 -15.98
CA THR A 221 -41.55 -32.16 -16.34
C THR A 221 -40.27 -31.98 -17.14
N VAL A 222 -39.18 -32.60 -16.69
CA VAL A 222 -37.89 -32.55 -17.38
C VAL A 222 -37.71 -33.80 -18.24
N TYR A 223 -37.40 -33.61 -19.52
CA TYR A 223 -37.06 -34.67 -20.46
C TYR A 223 -35.55 -34.76 -20.68
N GLU A 224 -35.06 -35.91 -21.18
CA GLU A 224 -33.62 -36.14 -21.36
C GLU A 224 -32.94 -35.09 -22.25
N ASP A 225 -33.62 -34.57 -23.29
CA ASP A 225 -33.10 -33.56 -24.20
C ASP A 225 -32.90 -32.17 -23.57
N PHE A 226 -33.61 -31.85 -22.47
CA PHE A 226 -33.51 -30.55 -21.80
C PHE A 226 -32.14 -30.32 -21.16
N ASN A 227 -31.44 -31.39 -20.76
CA ASN A 227 -30.11 -31.29 -20.16
C ASN A 227 -29.11 -30.58 -21.09
N SER A 228 -29.31 -30.70 -22.41
CA SER A 228 -28.42 -30.14 -23.44
C SER A 228 -28.88 -28.76 -23.96
N TYR A 229 -29.88 -28.13 -23.35
CA TYR A 229 -30.39 -26.83 -23.80
C TYR A 229 -29.34 -25.71 -23.66
N THR A 230 -29.12 -24.96 -24.75
CA THR A 230 -28.22 -23.79 -24.77
C THR A 230 -28.89 -22.50 -25.25
N GLY A 231 -30.16 -22.54 -25.68
CA GLY A 231 -30.89 -21.34 -26.06
C GLY A 231 -32.10 -21.56 -26.98
N GLY A 232 -32.94 -20.53 -27.12
CA GLY A 232 -34.18 -20.53 -27.91
C GLY A 232 -35.41 -20.98 -27.12
N VAL A 233 -36.54 -21.26 -27.79
CA VAL A 233 -37.80 -21.63 -27.12
C VAL A 233 -37.94 -23.15 -27.09
N TYR A 234 -37.70 -23.72 -25.91
CA TYR A 234 -37.72 -25.15 -25.67
C TYR A 234 -39.11 -25.76 -25.92
N ARG A 235 -39.09 -26.89 -26.64
CA ARG A 235 -40.20 -27.83 -26.83
C ARG A 235 -39.59 -29.22 -26.82
N HIS A 236 -40.21 -30.16 -26.12
CA HIS A 236 -39.69 -31.52 -26.04
C HIS A 236 -39.73 -32.21 -27.41
N VAL A 237 -38.59 -32.74 -27.86
CA VAL A 237 -38.45 -33.40 -29.16
C VAL A 237 -37.84 -34.80 -29.06
N TRP A 238 -37.09 -35.11 -28.01
CA TRP A 238 -36.32 -36.34 -27.92
C TRP A 238 -36.13 -36.84 -26.48
N GLY A 239 -36.11 -38.17 -26.31
CA GLY A 239 -35.83 -38.82 -25.03
C GLY A 239 -37.05 -39.02 -24.12
N GLY A 240 -36.84 -39.70 -22.99
CA GLY A 240 -37.88 -39.98 -22.00
C GLY A 240 -37.97 -38.91 -20.90
N ILE A 241 -38.92 -39.10 -19.97
CA ILE A 241 -39.00 -38.30 -18.74
C ILE A 241 -37.79 -38.62 -17.87
N SER A 242 -37.03 -37.60 -17.49
CA SER A 242 -35.89 -37.69 -16.57
C SER A 242 -36.32 -37.50 -15.11
N GLY A 243 -37.32 -36.66 -14.87
CA GLY A 243 -37.84 -36.34 -13.54
C GLY A 243 -38.67 -35.06 -13.56
N TYR A 244 -38.78 -34.41 -12.41
CA TYR A 244 -39.51 -33.15 -12.29
C TYR A 244 -38.67 -32.11 -11.55
N HIS A 245 -38.81 -30.86 -11.96
CA HIS A 245 -37.99 -29.76 -11.49
C HIS A 245 -38.86 -28.55 -11.14
N ALA A 246 -38.37 -27.72 -10.22
CA ALA A 246 -39.03 -26.49 -9.83
C ALA A 246 -38.09 -25.29 -10.07
N VAL A 247 -38.65 -24.22 -10.61
CA VAL A 247 -37.92 -23.06 -11.15
C VAL A 247 -38.75 -21.79 -11.00
N THR A 248 -38.15 -20.63 -11.25
CA THR A 248 -38.79 -19.33 -11.07
C THR A 248 -39.19 -18.74 -12.41
N LEU A 249 -40.48 -18.54 -12.65
CA LEU A 249 -40.99 -17.92 -13.89
C LEU A 249 -40.96 -16.40 -13.72
N VAL A 250 -40.16 -15.72 -14.55
CA VAL A 250 -39.83 -14.28 -14.42
C VAL A 250 -40.44 -13.41 -15.52
N GLY A 251 -41.12 -14.00 -16.49
CA GLY A 251 -41.73 -13.23 -17.57
C GLY A 251 -42.34 -14.08 -18.69
N TRP A 252 -42.78 -13.39 -19.75
CA TRP A 252 -43.31 -14.00 -20.97
C TRP A 252 -43.02 -13.16 -22.21
N ASN A 253 -43.13 -13.79 -23.37
CA ASN A 253 -43.10 -13.13 -24.67
C ASN A 253 -44.18 -13.71 -25.58
N ASP A 254 -45.13 -12.88 -26.02
CA ASP A 254 -46.26 -13.31 -26.85
C ASP A 254 -45.87 -13.61 -28.29
N ALA A 255 -44.92 -12.85 -28.84
CA ALA A 255 -44.41 -13.05 -30.20
C ALA A 255 -43.78 -14.45 -30.37
N ASP A 256 -43.12 -14.93 -29.30
CA ASP A 256 -42.53 -16.27 -29.24
C ASP A 256 -43.43 -17.33 -28.59
N SER A 257 -44.58 -16.91 -28.03
CA SER A 257 -45.52 -17.75 -27.27
C SER A 257 -44.82 -18.57 -26.19
N CYS A 258 -43.99 -17.91 -25.37
CA CYS A 258 -43.12 -18.56 -24.40
C CYS A 258 -43.12 -17.90 -23.01
N TRP A 259 -42.69 -18.68 -22.02
CA TRP A 259 -42.32 -18.25 -20.68
C TRP A 259 -40.81 -18.02 -20.59
N ILE A 260 -40.41 -17.05 -19.78
CA ILE A 260 -39.01 -16.77 -19.42
C ILE A 260 -38.79 -17.27 -18.00
N VAL A 261 -37.77 -18.09 -17.79
CA VAL A 261 -37.62 -18.86 -16.55
C VAL A 261 -36.18 -18.80 -16.04
N LYS A 262 -36.01 -18.46 -14.76
CA LYS A 262 -34.77 -18.51 -13.98
C LYS A 262 -34.57 -19.93 -13.44
N ASN A 263 -33.42 -20.53 -13.75
CA ASN A 263 -33.05 -21.87 -13.29
C ASN A 263 -32.04 -21.81 -12.12
N CYS A 264 -31.78 -22.95 -11.48
CA CYS A 264 -30.84 -23.10 -10.36
C CYS A 264 -29.70 -24.08 -10.66
N TRP A 265 -29.26 -24.18 -11.93
CA TRP A 265 -28.11 -25.01 -12.36
C TRP A 265 -26.85 -24.19 -12.65
N GLY A 266 -26.76 -23.01 -12.04
CA GLY A 266 -25.65 -22.08 -12.18
C GLY A 266 -25.69 -21.23 -13.46
N PRO A 267 -24.90 -20.15 -13.50
CA PRO A 267 -24.90 -19.19 -14.62
C PRO A 267 -24.33 -19.77 -15.91
N ASN A 268 -23.55 -20.86 -15.84
CA ASN A 268 -22.91 -21.48 -17.00
C ASN A 268 -23.82 -22.47 -17.77
N TRP A 269 -25.12 -22.50 -17.48
CA TRP A 269 -26.09 -23.40 -18.11
C TRP A 269 -27.16 -22.61 -18.87
N GLY A 270 -27.59 -23.08 -20.04
CA GLY A 270 -28.69 -22.46 -20.79
C GLY A 270 -28.35 -21.07 -21.34
N GLU A 271 -29.30 -20.13 -21.20
CA GLU A 271 -29.15 -18.71 -21.55
C GLU A 271 -28.67 -17.93 -20.31
N ASP A 272 -27.41 -18.15 -19.91
CA ASP A 272 -26.79 -17.54 -18.72
C ASP A 272 -27.56 -17.85 -17.41
N GLY A 273 -27.96 -19.11 -17.24
CA GLY A 273 -28.78 -19.60 -16.12
C GLY A 273 -30.30 -19.49 -16.33
N TYR A 274 -30.73 -18.95 -17.46
CA TYR A 274 -32.14 -18.86 -17.85
C TYR A 274 -32.50 -19.85 -18.95
N PHE A 275 -33.80 -20.05 -19.16
CA PHE A 275 -34.31 -20.70 -20.36
C PHE A 275 -35.68 -20.13 -20.74
N ARG A 276 -36.06 -20.38 -22.00
CA ARG A 276 -37.39 -20.07 -22.52
C ARG A 276 -38.10 -21.36 -22.91
N ILE A 277 -39.38 -21.48 -22.55
CA ILE A 277 -40.20 -22.67 -22.82
C ILE A 277 -41.54 -22.26 -23.42
N ALA A 278 -42.00 -22.98 -24.44
CA ALA A 278 -43.27 -22.63 -25.09
C ALA A 278 -44.48 -22.90 -24.17
N TRP A 279 -45.56 -22.15 -24.37
CA TRP A 279 -46.81 -22.39 -23.66
C TRP A 279 -47.36 -23.80 -23.88
N GLY A 280 -47.89 -24.39 -22.80
CA GLY A 280 -48.49 -25.73 -22.78
C GLY A 280 -47.48 -26.88 -22.84
N GLU A 281 -46.18 -26.59 -22.75
CA GLU A 281 -45.13 -27.62 -22.73
C GLU A 281 -44.83 -28.07 -21.30
N CYS A 282 -44.46 -29.34 -21.16
CA CYS A 282 -43.89 -29.91 -19.94
C CYS A 282 -44.72 -29.76 -18.66
N ASP A 283 -46.05 -29.60 -18.78
CA ASP A 283 -46.96 -29.33 -17.66
C ASP A 283 -46.60 -28.08 -16.83
N ILE A 284 -45.82 -27.13 -17.36
CA ILE A 284 -45.28 -25.99 -16.56
C ILE A 284 -46.40 -25.14 -15.96
N GLU A 285 -47.55 -25.03 -16.63
CA GLU A 285 -48.67 -24.27 -16.12
C GLU A 285 -49.40 -24.95 -14.95
N GLN A 286 -49.16 -26.24 -14.70
CA GLN A 286 -49.88 -27.02 -13.69
C GLN A 286 -49.34 -26.79 -12.28
N GLY A 287 -48.16 -26.19 -12.10
CA GLY A 287 -47.47 -26.08 -10.82
C GLY A 287 -47.14 -24.64 -10.40
N ALA A 288 -47.97 -23.67 -10.76
CA ALA A 288 -47.67 -22.25 -10.61
C ALA A 288 -48.20 -21.65 -9.29
N ALA A 289 -47.32 -21.13 -8.42
CA ALA A 289 -47.65 -20.53 -7.14
C ALA A 289 -47.06 -19.13 -6.98
N TRP A 290 -47.89 -18.18 -6.55
CA TRP A 290 -47.53 -16.78 -6.31
C TRP A 290 -47.48 -16.47 -4.81
N LEU A 291 -46.77 -15.41 -4.44
CA LEU A 291 -46.71 -14.89 -3.07
C LEU A 291 -46.75 -13.35 -3.04
N THR A 292 -46.97 -12.78 -1.86
CA THR A 292 -46.77 -11.37 -1.52
C THR A 292 -45.97 -11.26 -0.24
N MET A 293 -45.35 -10.11 0.03
CA MET A 293 -44.45 -9.93 1.18
C MET A 293 -45.07 -9.12 2.32
N VAL A 294 -44.54 -9.32 3.53
CA VAL A 294 -44.79 -8.48 4.71
C VAL A 294 -43.69 -7.41 4.78
N PRO A 295 -44.01 -6.14 5.14
CA PRO A 295 -43.00 -5.14 5.46
C PRO A 295 -42.00 -5.63 6.52
N ALA A 296 -40.74 -5.21 6.43
CA ALA A 296 -39.74 -5.59 7.43
C ALA A 296 -40.10 -5.01 8.80
N GLY A 297 -39.79 -5.75 9.85
CA GLY A 297 -39.92 -5.25 11.22
C GLY A 297 -38.61 -4.77 11.84
N TYR A 298 -37.48 -5.07 11.20
CA TYR A 298 -36.14 -4.68 11.62
C TYR A 298 -35.45 -3.94 10.47
N PRO A 299 -34.48 -3.05 10.75
CA PRO A 299 -33.62 -2.48 9.72
C PRO A 299 -32.65 -3.51 9.15
N TYR A 300 -31.99 -3.17 8.04
CA TYR A 300 -30.92 -3.99 7.48
C TYR A 300 -29.75 -3.10 7.07
N LEU A 301 -28.74 -3.06 7.94
CA LEU A 301 -27.58 -2.20 7.79
C LEU A 301 -26.46 -2.95 7.07
N ILE A 302 -25.80 -2.30 6.12
CA ILE A 302 -24.62 -2.81 5.43
C ILE A 302 -23.48 -1.79 5.47
N PHE A 303 -22.24 -2.29 5.36
CA PHE A 303 -21.05 -1.46 5.19
C PHE A 303 -20.98 -0.93 3.75
N VAL A 304 -20.58 0.32 3.57
CA VAL A 304 -20.41 0.96 2.25
C VAL A 304 -18.95 1.32 1.98
N SER A 305 -18.33 2.08 2.89
CA SER A 305 -16.96 2.57 2.74
C SER A 305 -16.37 3.03 4.07
N TYR A 306 -15.05 3.21 4.11
CA TYR A 306 -14.36 3.89 5.18
C TYR A 306 -13.41 4.97 4.65
N MET A 307 -12.94 5.84 5.53
CA MET A 307 -11.87 6.80 5.32
C MET A 307 -11.06 6.91 6.61
N VAL A 308 -9.73 7.00 6.48
CA VAL A 308 -8.84 7.38 7.58
C VAL A 308 -8.47 8.85 7.41
N ASN A 309 -8.55 9.62 8.50
CA ASN A 309 -8.03 10.98 8.57
C ASN A 309 -6.99 11.05 9.68
N ASP A 310 -5.74 11.08 9.27
CA ASP A 310 -4.51 11.06 10.07
C ASP A 310 -3.79 12.42 10.03
N SER A 311 -4.42 13.49 9.51
CA SER A 311 -3.84 14.85 9.46
C SER A 311 -3.46 15.44 10.83
N ILE A 312 -3.85 14.79 11.94
CA ILE A 312 -3.45 15.15 13.31
C ILE A 312 -2.74 13.94 13.92
N GLY A 313 -1.41 13.90 13.80
CA GLY A 313 -0.59 12.83 14.34
C GLY A 313 -0.06 11.83 13.33
N GLY A 314 -0.35 12.02 12.03
CA GLY A 314 0.26 11.35 10.88
C GLY A 314 0.59 12.33 9.75
N ASP A 315 0.74 11.83 8.53
CA ASP A 315 1.19 12.58 7.34
C ASP A 315 0.04 13.11 6.45
N GLY A 316 -1.19 12.66 6.69
CA GLY A 316 -2.41 13.07 6.00
C GLY A 316 -2.65 12.37 4.66
N ASP A 317 -2.00 11.24 4.39
CA ASP A 317 -2.16 10.49 3.14
C ASP A 317 -3.39 9.56 3.13
N GLY A 318 -4.03 9.37 4.29
CA GLY A 318 -5.21 8.53 4.47
C GLY A 318 -4.90 7.04 4.67
N VAL A 319 -3.64 6.68 4.88
CA VAL A 319 -3.15 5.37 5.29
C VAL A 319 -2.56 5.50 6.68
N LEU A 320 -2.97 4.62 7.59
CA LEU A 320 -2.43 4.66 8.95
C LEU A 320 -1.07 3.95 8.97
N ASN A 321 0.00 4.65 9.36
CA ASN A 321 1.32 4.06 9.56
C ASN A 321 1.59 3.74 11.04
N PRO A 322 2.60 2.91 11.36
CA PRO A 322 3.13 2.78 12.70
C PRO A 322 3.45 4.13 13.34
N GLY A 323 3.04 4.32 14.60
CA GLY A 323 3.24 5.56 15.34
C GLY A 323 2.20 6.65 15.07
N GLU A 324 1.37 6.52 14.03
CA GLU A 324 0.40 7.53 13.65
C GLU A 324 -0.94 7.37 14.35
N GLN A 325 -1.56 8.51 14.65
CA GLN A 325 -2.91 8.56 15.20
C GLN A 325 -3.90 8.99 14.10
N GLY A 326 -4.94 8.18 13.89
CA GLY A 326 -5.92 8.38 12.83
C GLY A 326 -7.36 8.35 13.31
N LYS A 327 -8.22 9.08 12.60
CA LYS A 327 -9.68 9.05 12.78
C LYS A 327 -10.33 8.24 11.69
N ILE A 328 -11.09 7.21 12.06
CA ILE A 328 -11.79 6.34 11.11
C ILE A 328 -13.24 6.79 10.99
N ILE A 329 -13.64 7.13 9.77
CA ILE A 329 -15.01 7.46 9.40
C ILE A 329 -15.55 6.30 8.57
N VAL A 330 -16.63 5.68 9.03
CA VAL A 330 -17.28 4.54 8.35
C VAL A 330 -18.67 4.94 7.89
N THR A 331 -18.97 4.67 6.62
CA THR A 331 -20.30 4.86 6.03
C THR A 331 -21.07 3.55 6.05
N ILE A 332 -22.27 3.58 6.60
CA ILE A 332 -23.21 2.47 6.60
C ILE A 332 -24.51 2.86 5.89
N GLU A 333 -25.19 1.89 5.28
CA GLU A 333 -26.46 2.08 4.59
C GLU A 333 -27.55 1.22 5.20
N ASN A 334 -28.75 1.78 5.37
CA ASN A 334 -29.95 1.01 5.63
C ASN A 334 -30.62 0.65 4.31
N VAL A 335 -30.67 -0.63 3.99
CA VAL A 335 -31.12 -1.13 2.71
C VAL A 335 -32.61 -0.81 2.48
N GLN A 336 -32.95 -0.34 1.27
CA GLN A 336 -34.33 0.03 0.90
C GLN A 336 -35.31 -1.14 1.03
N GLY A 337 -36.53 -0.87 1.52
CA GLY A 337 -37.56 -1.90 1.76
C GLY A 337 -37.42 -2.64 3.09
N TRP A 338 -36.52 -2.15 3.96
CA TRP A 338 -36.43 -2.53 5.37
C TRP A 338 -36.99 -1.41 6.26
N ASP A 339 -37.07 -1.67 7.57
CA ASP A 339 -37.59 -0.68 8.51
C ASP A 339 -36.55 0.41 8.79
N ASP A 340 -36.99 1.58 9.28
CA ASP A 340 -36.07 2.64 9.70
C ASP A 340 -35.17 2.15 10.85
N ALA A 341 -33.89 2.47 10.79
CA ALA A 341 -32.96 2.21 11.88
C ALA A 341 -32.92 3.43 12.82
N GLN A 342 -33.48 3.30 14.02
CA GLN A 342 -33.47 4.36 15.03
C GLN A 342 -32.41 4.10 16.09
N PHE A 343 -31.82 5.17 16.65
CA PHE A 343 -30.79 5.09 17.71
C PHE A 343 -29.63 4.19 17.30
N VAL A 344 -29.05 4.48 16.13
CA VAL A 344 -27.97 3.71 15.54
C VAL A 344 -26.66 4.10 16.22
N ASP A 345 -26.18 3.24 17.11
CA ASP A 345 -24.89 3.36 17.79
C ASP A 345 -23.95 2.25 17.28
N ALA A 346 -22.65 2.54 17.18
CA ALA A 346 -21.66 1.58 16.74
C ALA A 346 -20.44 1.52 17.66
N VAL A 347 -19.83 0.33 17.74
CA VAL A 347 -18.56 0.07 18.42
C VAL A 347 -17.59 -0.56 17.45
N LEU A 348 -16.49 0.14 17.16
CA LEU A 348 -15.39 -0.37 16.36
C LEU A 348 -14.55 -1.37 17.18
N ARG A 349 -14.19 -2.48 16.56
CA ARG A 349 -13.38 -3.55 17.14
C ARG A 349 -12.30 -3.97 16.16
N CYS A 350 -11.13 -4.30 16.69
CA CYS A 350 -10.00 -4.83 15.95
C CYS A 350 -9.27 -5.82 16.86
N ASN A 351 -8.88 -6.97 16.32
CA ASN A 351 -8.06 -7.96 17.03
C ASN A 351 -6.60 -7.94 16.55
N ASP A 352 -6.28 -7.10 15.56
CA ASP A 352 -4.93 -6.98 15.03
C ASP A 352 -4.05 -6.19 16.00
N PRO A 353 -2.87 -6.72 16.40
CA PRO A 353 -1.98 -6.04 17.32
C PRO A 353 -1.44 -4.70 16.79
N ARG A 354 -1.50 -4.47 15.47
CA ARG A 354 -1.12 -3.21 14.81
C ARG A 354 -2.01 -2.03 15.16
N ILE A 355 -3.21 -2.27 15.68
CA ILE A 355 -4.20 -1.20 15.92
C ILE A 355 -4.57 -1.14 17.40
N SER A 356 -4.27 -0.01 18.03
CA SER A 356 -4.80 0.33 19.34
C SER A 356 -5.97 1.29 19.20
N ILE A 357 -7.17 0.86 19.59
CA ILE A 357 -8.37 1.69 19.56
C ILE A 357 -8.37 2.65 20.77
N ILE A 358 -8.37 3.95 20.50
CA ILE A 358 -8.43 5.04 21.49
C ILE A 358 -9.89 5.38 21.80
N ASP A 359 -10.70 5.59 20.76
CA ASP A 359 -12.15 5.75 20.84
C ASP A 359 -12.83 4.77 19.90
N SER A 360 -13.65 3.91 20.49
CA SER A 360 -14.35 2.85 19.79
C SER A 360 -15.79 3.20 19.45
N THR A 361 -16.33 4.30 19.95
CA THR A 361 -17.76 4.61 19.84
C THR A 361 -18.07 5.59 18.72
N GLY A 362 -19.24 5.42 18.08
CA GLY A 362 -19.74 6.35 17.07
C GLY A 362 -21.26 6.35 17.02
N ASP A 363 -21.85 7.53 16.91
CA ASP A 363 -23.31 7.76 16.81
C ASP A 363 -23.73 8.12 15.39
N TYR A 364 -24.67 7.35 14.84
CA TYR A 364 -25.29 7.55 13.54
C TYR A 364 -26.74 8.05 13.63
N GLY A 365 -27.35 8.15 14.81
CA GLY A 365 -28.71 8.67 15.00
C GLY A 365 -29.79 7.82 14.30
N THR A 366 -30.50 8.38 13.32
CA THR A 366 -31.50 7.65 12.52
C THR A 366 -31.02 7.50 11.08
N ILE A 367 -31.15 6.28 10.55
CA ILE A 367 -30.91 5.96 9.14
C ILE A 367 -32.21 5.41 8.55
N VAL A 368 -32.88 6.27 7.77
CA VAL A 368 -34.12 5.93 7.06
C VAL A 368 -33.83 4.86 6.01
N ASP A 369 -34.81 4.03 5.69
CA ASP A 369 -34.66 3.02 4.64
C ASP A 369 -34.18 3.62 3.30
N GLY A 370 -33.23 2.94 2.65
CA GLY A 370 -32.58 3.40 1.42
C GLY A 370 -31.67 4.62 1.58
N GLN A 371 -31.27 4.99 2.81
CA GLN A 371 -30.30 6.07 3.06
C GLN A 371 -29.00 5.53 3.65
N SER A 372 -27.91 6.23 3.37
CA SER A 372 -26.59 5.99 3.95
C SER A 372 -26.20 7.13 4.88
N LYS A 373 -25.37 6.83 5.88
CA LYS A 373 -24.86 7.79 6.84
C LYS A 373 -23.46 7.41 7.33
N ASP A 374 -22.63 8.42 7.56
CA ASP A 374 -21.31 8.29 8.17
C ASP A 374 -21.33 8.78 9.64
N ASN A 375 -20.24 8.49 10.36
CA ASN A 375 -19.98 8.99 11.70
C ASN A 375 -19.00 10.18 11.73
N ALA A 376 -18.93 11.03 10.71
CA ALA A 376 -17.96 12.14 10.69
C ALA A 376 -18.13 13.15 11.84
N SER A 377 -19.32 13.22 12.45
CA SER A 377 -19.57 14.03 13.65
C SER A 377 -19.01 13.42 14.94
N ASP A 378 -18.73 12.12 14.94
CA ASP A 378 -18.22 11.33 16.07
C ASP A 378 -17.35 10.15 15.55
N PRO A 379 -16.17 10.46 14.97
CA PRO A 379 -15.32 9.47 14.34
C PRO A 379 -14.62 8.58 15.37
N PHE A 380 -14.35 7.33 15.00
CA PHE A 380 -13.51 6.45 15.82
C PHE A 380 -12.08 6.97 15.82
N GLU A 381 -11.32 6.71 16.88
CA GLU A 381 -9.93 7.13 17.00
C GLU A 381 -9.05 5.92 17.28
N VAL A 382 -7.97 5.80 16.50
CA VAL A 382 -7.02 4.68 16.56
C VAL A 382 -5.57 5.18 16.54
N LEU A 383 -4.67 4.35 17.05
CA LEU A 383 -3.22 4.51 16.95
C LEU A 383 -2.65 3.30 16.21
N GLY A 384 -1.85 3.54 15.19
CA GLY A 384 -0.99 2.53 14.59
C GLY A 384 0.13 2.19 15.57
N VAL A 385 0.19 0.92 15.98
CA VAL A 385 1.19 0.39 16.91
C VAL A 385 2.24 -0.38 16.11
N GLU A 386 3.48 -0.34 16.58
CA GLU A 386 4.66 -0.95 15.96
C GLU A 386 4.51 -2.47 15.72
N GLY A 387 5.00 -2.94 14.56
CA GLY A 387 5.16 -4.35 14.17
C GLY A 387 3.99 -4.98 13.39
N GLY A 388 4.21 -6.04 12.60
CA GLY A 388 3.15 -6.85 11.95
C GLY A 388 3.21 -6.95 10.42
N SER A 389 2.22 -7.62 9.81
CA SER A 389 2.15 -7.88 8.36
C SER A 389 1.79 -6.62 7.54
N LEU A 390 1.89 -6.70 6.20
CA LEU A 390 1.36 -5.74 5.23
C LEU A 390 -0.13 -5.95 4.92
N ASP A 391 -0.68 -7.07 5.39
CA ASP A 391 -2.06 -7.43 5.08
C ASP A 391 -3.02 -6.36 5.61
N PRO A 392 -4.05 -5.98 4.84
CA PRO A 392 -5.10 -5.12 5.35
C PRO A 392 -5.59 -5.57 6.72
N VAL A 393 -5.73 -4.60 7.62
CA VAL A 393 -6.18 -4.85 8.98
C VAL A 393 -7.68 -5.12 8.96
N ALA A 394 -8.08 -6.32 9.37
CA ALA A 394 -9.48 -6.69 9.48
C ALA A 394 -10.15 -5.96 10.67
N MET A 395 -11.15 -5.14 10.34
CA MET A 395 -11.93 -4.35 11.29
C MET A 395 -13.36 -4.91 11.38
N THR A 396 -13.95 -4.80 12.57
CA THR A 396 -15.36 -5.16 12.77
C THR A 396 -16.10 -4.01 13.42
N LEU A 397 -17.21 -3.59 12.80
CA LEU A 397 -18.13 -2.61 13.32
C LEU A 397 -19.35 -3.32 13.94
N TYR A 398 -19.47 -3.30 15.26
CA TYR A 398 -20.66 -3.80 15.95
C TYR A 398 -21.69 -2.67 16.08
N VAL A 399 -22.78 -2.77 15.33
CA VAL A 399 -23.85 -1.75 15.27
C VAL A 399 -25.08 -2.23 16.04
N THR A 400 -25.71 -1.34 16.79
CA THR A 400 -27.01 -1.56 17.42
C THR A 400 -28.01 -0.51 16.95
N ALA A 401 -29.27 -0.90 16.81
CA ALA A 401 -30.37 0.00 16.45
C ALA A 401 -31.70 -0.49 17.03
N VAL A 402 -32.77 0.26 16.79
CA VAL A 402 -34.15 -0.13 17.10
C VAL A 402 -35.00 0.00 15.84
N GLY A 403 -35.66 -1.09 15.46
CA GLY A 403 -36.76 -1.12 14.49
C GLY A 403 -38.12 -1.27 15.19
N SER A 404 -39.19 -1.30 14.41
CA SER A 404 -40.57 -1.47 14.87
C SER A 404 -40.82 -2.79 15.60
N SER A 405 -40.02 -3.83 15.33
CA SER A 405 -40.07 -5.13 16.01
C SER A 405 -39.15 -5.24 17.23
N GLY A 406 -38.35 -4.21 17.52
CA GLY A 406 -37.51 -4.13 18.71
C GLY A 406 -36.03 -3.86 18.41
N SER A 407 -35.17 -4.21 19.37
CA SER A 407 -33.72 -4.03 19.25
C SER A 407 -33.11 -4.89 18.14
N TYR A 408 -32.18 -4.29 17.42
CA TYR A 408 -31.42 -4.85 16.30
C TYR A 408 -29.93 -4.73 16.59
N TRP A 409 -29.15 -5.71 16.13
CA TRP A 409 -27.69 -5.60 16.13
C TRP A 409 -27.10 -6.33 14.92
N ILE A 410 -25.93 -5.88 14.47
CA ILE A 410 -25.18 -6.49 13.37
C ILE A 410 -23.68 -6.26 13.54
N GLU A 411 -22.88 -7.19 13.06
CA GLU A 411 -21.44 -7.02 12.88
C GLU A 411 -21.17 -6.85 11.38
N LEU A 412 -20.49 -5.76 11.04
CA LEU A 412 -20.09 -5.40 9.68
C LEU A 412 -18.56 -5.44 9.60
N GLU A 413 -18.02 -6.27 8.74
CA GLU A 413 -16.57 -6.45 8.57
C GLU A 413 -16.06 -5.61 7.39
N PHE A 414 -14.87 -5.04 7.55
CA PHE A 414 -14.16 -4.32 6.47
C PHE A 414 -12.65 -4.38 6.70
N ASP A 415 -11.89 -4.31 5.62
CA ASP A 415 -10.42 -4.36 5.66
C ASP A 415 -9.84 -2.94 5.48
N MET A 416 -8.98 -2.53 6.41
CA MET A 416 -8.33 -1.21 6.42
C MET A 416 -6.88 -1.31 5.96
N GLU A 417 -6.43 -0.40 5.10
CA GLU A 417 -5.03 -0.31 4.70
C GLU A 417 -4.12 0.14 5.87
N PHE A 418 -2.89 -0.37 5.93
CA PHE A 418 -1.89 -0.05 6.95
C PHE A 418 -0.50 0.09 6.30
N GLY A 419 0.20 1.19 6.58
CA GLY A 419 1.42 1.61 5.87
C GLY A 419 2.74 1.30 6.60
N TRP A 420 3.85 1.81 6.04
CA TRP A 420 5.26 1.52 6.42
C TRP A 420 6.13 2.77 6.41
N MET A 421 5.51 3.93 6.30
CA MET A 421 6.27 5.16 6.27
C MET A 421 6.66 5.52 7.70
N GLN A 422 7.90 5.99 7.87
CA GLN A 422 8.32 6.61 9.12
C GLN A 422 7.32 7.72 9.47
N SER A 423 6.90 7.79 10.74
CA SER A 423 5.96 8.82 11.19
C SER A 423 6.36 10.23 10.74
N GLY A 424 5.51 10.89 9.94
CA GLY A 424 5.74 12.24 9.38
C GLY A 424 6.43 12.26 8.00
N TRP A 425 6.61 11.09 7.38
CA TRP A 425 7.12 10.90 6.03
C TRP A 425 6.06 10.23 5.15
N PRO A 426 6.06 10.44 3.82
CA PRO A 426 7.07 11.12 3.02
C PRO A 426 6.95 12.64 3.07
N VAL A 427 8.08 13.32 2.95
CA VAL A 427 8.09 14.78 2.83
C VAL A 427 8.00 15.19 1.36
N GLN A 428 6.96 15.93 1.02
CA GLN A 428 6.75 16.44 -0.33
C GLN A 428 7.70 17.62 -0.63
N SER A 429 8.37 17.58 -1.79
CA SER A 429 9.20 18.69 -2.30
C SER A 429 9.30 18.66 -3.83
N GLU A 430 10.12 19.54 -4.42
CA GLU A 430 10.53 19.32 -5.81
C GLU A 430 11.34 18.01 -5.93
N GLN A 431 11.48 17.50 -7.16
CA GLN A 431 12.22 16.28 -7.45
C GLN A 431 13.59 16.26 -6.77
N VAL A 432 13.86 15.18 -6.05
CA VAL A 432 15.13 14.94 -5.39
C VAL A 432 16.00 14.09 -6.29
N LYS A 433 17.20 14.60 -6.59
CA LYS A 433 18.24 13.91 -7.38
C LYS A 433 19.50 13.60 -6.58
N THR A 434 19.55 14.10 -5.34
CA THR A 434 20.65 13.87 -4.42
C THR A 434 20.31 12.68 -3.53
N SER A 435 21.32 11.88 -3.20
CA SER A 435 21.15 10.82 -2.21
C SER A 435 21.17 11.45 -0.80
N PRO A 436 20.26 11.09 0.10
CA PRO A 436 20.18 11.67 1.44
C PRO A 436 21.42 11.32 2.27
N ALA A 437 21.77 12.18 3.22
CA ALA A 437 22.65 11.87 4.34
C ALA A 437 21.81 11.91 5.62
N VAL A 438 22.04 10.96 6.53
CA VAL A 438 21.41 10.95 7.86
C VAL A 438 22.51 11.16 8.89
N VAL A 439 22.41 12.24 9.67
CA VAL A 439 23.43 12.65 10.66
C VAL A 439 22.75 13.34 11.83
N ASP A 440 23.13 13.02 13.06
CA ASP A 440 22.80 13.84 14.23
C ASP A 440 23.59 15.17 14.18
N LEU A 441 22.93 16.26 13.78
CA LEU A 441 23.55 17.57 13.66
C LEU A 441 23.58 18.33 14.99
N ASN A 442 22.86 17.85 16.01
CA ASN A 442 22.58 18.61 17.21
C ASN A 442 22.99 17.90 18.53
N ASN A 443 23.53 16.70 18.41
CA ASN A 443 24.03 15.84 19.49
C ASN A 443 22.94 15.51 20.53
N ASP A 444 21.72 15.27 20.05
CA ASP A 444 20.62 14.72 20.84
C ASP A 444 20.37 13.22 20.60
N TYR A 445 21.26 12.59 19.84
CA TYR A 445 21.27 11.20 19.40
C TYR A 445 20.23 10.87 18.33
N ILE A 446 19.38 11.81 17.92
CA ILE A 446 18.37 11.63 16.89
C ILE A 446 18.93 12.17 15.57
N GLY A 447 18.72 11.43 14.48
CA GLY A 447 19.25 11.82 13.17
C GLY A 447 18.44 12.96 12.53
N GLU A 448 19.12 13.81 11.76
CA GLU A 448 18.53 14.68 10.76
C GLU A 448 18.85 14.20 9.34
N VAL A 449 17.91 14.37 8.40
CA VAL A 449 18.08 13.98 7.00
C VAL A 449 18.38 15.20 6.13
N ILE A 450 19.49 15.15 5.40
CA ILE A 450 19.98 16.24 4.54
C ILE A 450 19.90 15.82 3.07
N TYR A 451 19.22 16.63 2.25
CA TYR A 451 19.09 16.37 0.81
C TYR A 451 18.86 17.66 0.01
N GLY A 452 19.22 17.65 -1.27
CA GLY A 452 19.00 18.73 -2.24
C GLY A 452 17.99 18.38 -3.33
N SER A 453 17.24 19.39 -3.82
CA SER A 453 16.25 19.25 -4.89
C SER A 453 16.64 19.91 -6.21
N GLU A 454 15.95 19.54 -7.30
CA GLU A 454 16.03 20.23 -8.59
C GLU A 454 15.54 21.68 -8.52
N GLY A 455 14.80 22.07 -7.48
CA GLY A 455 14.40 23.45 -7.21
C GLY A 455 15.54 24.36 -6.72
N GLY A 456 16.72 23.80 -6.46
CA GLY A 456 17.84 24.55 -5.86
C GLY A 456 17.72 24.69 -4.34
N ASN A 457 16.92 23.85 -3.68
CA ASN A 457 16.73 23.87 -2.24
C ASN A 457 17.57 22.76 -1.60
N LEU A 458 18.39 23.11 -0.60
CA LEU A 458 18.99 22.18 0.35
C LEU A 458 18.06 22.11 1.56
N PHE A 459 17.57 20.92 1.88
CA PHE A 459 16.71 20.64 3.03
C PHE A 459 17.50 19.95 4.15
N VAL A 460 17.06 20.20 5.38
CA VAL A 460 17.42 19.42 6.56
C VAL A 460 16.13 19.15 7.31
N LYS A 461 15.80 17.87 7.51
CA LYS A 461 14.56 17.42 8.14
C LYS A 461 14.87 16.67 9.43
N ASN A 462 14.04 16.83 10.46
CA ASN A 462 14.11 15.96 11.65
C ASN A 462 13.44 14.61 11.38
N TYR A 463 13.48 13.71 12.37
CA TYR A 463 12.82 12.40 12.32
C TYR A 463 11.32 12.42 12.00
N ARG A 464 10.63 13.56 12.19
CA ARG A 464 9.19 13.76 11.90
C ARG A 464 8.93 14.45 10.56
N GLY A 465 9.93 14.58 9.69
CA GLY A 465 9.80 15.27 8.41
C GLY A 465 9.67 16.81 8.48
N GLU A 466 9.84 17.41 9.67
CA GLU A 466 9.75 18.86 9.87
C GLU A 466 11.08 19.55 9.55
N ASP A 467 11.02 20.80 9.06
CA ASP A 467 12.23 21.58 8.77
C ASP A 467 13.07 21.82 10.02
N PHE A 468 14.33 21.42 9.97
CA PHE A 468 15.31 21.70 10.99
C PHE A 468 15.86 23.13 10.87
N SER A 469 15.88 23.86 11.97
CA SER A 469 16.47 25.21 12.08
C SER A 469 15.89 26.27 11.11
N THR A 470 16.64 26.68 10.08
CA THR A 470 16.26 27.73 9.09
C THR A 470 16.20 27.20 7.66
N PHE A 471 16.35 25.88 7.48
CA PHE A 471 16.22 25.23 6.19
C PHE A 471 14.76 25.30 5.67
N PRO A 472 14.55 25.25 4.35
CA PRO A 472 15.55 25.03 3.29
C PRO A 472 16.47 26.23 3.00
N TYR A 473 17.72 25.93 2.61
CA TYR A 473 18.66 26.90 2.05
C TYR A 473 18.53 26.93 0.52
N HIS A 474 18.22 28.09 -0.05
CA HIS A 474 17.91 28.23 -1.47
C HIS A 474 19.08 28.80 -2.29
N VAL A 475 19.34 28.18 -3.45
CA VAL A 475 20.27 28.65 -4.48
C VAL A 475 19.57 28.77 -5.84
N SER A 476 20.17 29.55 -6.76
CA SER A 476 19.53 29.94 -8.03
C SER A 476 19.37 28.84 -9.09
N ASN A 477 19.82 27.61 -8.86
CA ASN A 477 19.76 26.51 -9.84
C ASN A 477 19.81 25.13 -9.15
N LYS A 478 19.58 24.05 -9.90
CA LYS A 478 19.43 22.68 -9.42
C LYS A 478 20.61 22.19 -8.57
N LEU A 479 20.31 21.37 -7.55
CA LEU A 479 21.28 20.61 -6.79
C LEU A 479 21.23 19.13 -7.21
N TRP A 480 22.29 18.65 -7.87
CA TRP A 480 22.47 17.22 -8.21
C TRP A 480 23.66 16.58 -7.49
N ALA A 481 24.58 17.39 -6.98
CA ALA A 481 25.64 16.90 -6.11
C ALA A 481 25.05 16.57 -4.74
N SER A 482 25.22 15.33 -4.27
CA SER A 482 24.74 14.95 -2.94
C SER A 482 25.51 15.72 -1.87
N PRO A 483 24.85 16.19 -0.80
CA PRO A 483 25.54 16.89 0.28
C PRO A 483 26.50 15.95 1.01
N ALA A 484 27.63 16.51 1.47
CA ALA A 484 28.58 15.86 2.35
C ALA A 484 28.61 16.60 3.69
N VAL A 485 28.68 15.86 4.78
CA VAL A 485 28.41 16.36 6.13
C VAL A 485 29.54 15.93 7.07
N GLY A 486 30.03 16.87 7.87
CA GLY A 486 31.11 16.64 8.84
C GLY A 486 31.53 17.94 9.52
N ASP A 487 32.25 17.84 10.64
CA ASP A 487 32.91 18.98 11.29
C ASP A 487 34.12 19.40 10.44
N VAL A 488 33.94 20.41 9.59
CA VAL A 488 34.93 20.74 8.53
C VAL A 488 36.06 21.59 9.09
N ASP A 489 35.79 22.47 10.05
CA ASP A 489 36.80 23.36 10.64
C ASP A 489 37.30 22.93 12.02
N ASN A 490 36.81 21.80 12.54
CA ASN A 490 37.15 21.18 13.82
C ASN A 490 36.78 22.08 15.01
N ASP A 491 35.65 22.77 14.93
CA ASP A 491 35.11 23.58 16.03
C ASP A 491 34.12 22.81 16.93
N GLY A 492 33.86 21.54 16.59
CA GLY A 492 32.91 20.67 17.29
C GLY A 492 31.47 20.87 16.84
N VAL A 493 31.21 21.59 15.74
CA VAL A 493 29.89 21.78 15.13
C VAL A 493 29.88 21.20 13.72
N ILE A 494 28.80 20.50 13.38
CA ILE A 494 28.70 19.88 12.05
C ILE A 494 28.39 20.91 10.96
N ASP A 495 29.13 20.83 9.85
CA ASP A 495 28.95 21.61 8.63
C ASP A 495 28.38 20.76 7.49
N ILE A 496 27.80 21.45 6.50
CA ILE A 496 27.22 20.85 5.30
C ILE A 496 27.89 21.47 4.07
N ALA A 497 28.66 20.64 3.34
CA ALA A 497 29.24 20.98 2.05
C ALA A 497 28.32 20.51 0.91
N PHE A 498 28.01 21.41 -0.02
CA PHE A 498 27.17 21.09 -1.18
C PHE A 498 27.54 21.94 -2.40
N ALA A 499 27.07 21.53 -3.57
CA ALA A 499 27.38 22.23 -4.82
C ALA A 499 26.22 22.12 -5.83
N GLY A 500 26.21 22.99 -6.84
CA GLY A 500 25.09 23.04 -7.78
C GLY A 500 25.41 23.53 -9.19
N PHE A 501 24.37 23.51 -10.02
CA PHE A 501 24.41 23.94 -11.42
C PHE A 501 24.65 25.45 -11.62
N ASN A 502 24.67 26.21 -10.54
CA ASN A 502 25.01 27.64 -10.54
C ASN A 502 26.52 27.90 -10.42
N ASN A 503 27.34 26.86 -10.60
CA ASN A 503 28.80 26.86 -10.62
C ASN A 503 29.47 27.01 -9.24
N ASN A 504 28.71 26.99 -8.15
CA ASN A 504 29.24 27.25 -6.82
C ASN A 504 29.38 25.98 -5.98
N ILE A 505 30.42 26.01 -5.14
CA ILE A 505 30.63 25.12 -4.00
C ILE A 505 30.32 25.94 -2.75
N TYR A 506 29.61 25.35 -1.80
CA TYR A 506 29.14 26.00 -0.60
C TYR A 506 29.57 25.22 0.65
N LEU A 507 29.84 25.97 1.72
CA LEU A 507 29.87 25.44 3.07
C LEU A 507 28.89 26.25 3.93
N VAL A 508 27.95 25.56 4.56
CA VAL A 508 27.00 26.15 5.51
C VAL A 508 27.09 25.43 6.84
N ASP A 509 26.83 26.13 7.93
CA ASP A 509 26.71 25.49 9.26
C ASP A 509 25.39 24.71 9.37
N ARG A 510 25.26 23.89 10.43
CA ARG A 510 24.00 23.17 10.75
C ARG A 510 22.74 24.05 10.91
N LEU A 511 22.90 25.37 11.03
CA LEU A 511 21.78 26.30 11.14
C LEU A 511 21.38 26.89 9.79
N GLY A 512 22.12 26.64 8.72
CA GLY A 512 21.91 27.18 7.38
C GLY A 512 22.61 28.52 7.13
N ASN A 513 23.52 28.96 8.00
CA ASN A 513 24.31 30.16 7.77
C ASN A 513 25.45 29.85 6.80
N LEU A 514 25.64 30.71 5.80
CA LEU A 514 26.73 30.59 4.86
C LEU A 514 28.08 30.94 5.50
N SER A 515 28.98 29.97 5.58
CA SER A 515 30.38 30.19 5.97
C SER A 515 31.15 30.82 4.80
N TRP A 516 31.10 30.18 3.63
CA TRP A 516 31.68 30.71 2.40
C TRP A 516 31.10 30.02 1.17
N SER A 517 31.35 30.61 0.00
CA SER A 517 31.07 29.99 -1.30
C SER A 517 32.21 30.26 -2.29
N VAL A 518 32.59 29.25 -3.08
CA VAL A 518 33.60 29.34 -4.14
C VAL A 518 32.94 29.13 -5.50
N THR A 519 33.13 30.08 -6.43
CA THR A 519 32.64 29.97 -7.80
C THR A 519 33.69 29.30 -8.69
N THR A 520 33.29 28.21 -9.33
CA THR A 520 34.08 27.48 -10.33
C THR A 520 33.82 28.00 -11.75
N GLY A 521 34.55 27.50 -12.75
CA GLY A 521 34.36 27.89 -14.15
C GLY A 521 33.14 27.28 -14.85
N GLY A 522 32.38 26.40 -14.19
CA GLY A 522 31.25 25.67 -14.78
C GLY A 522 30.40 24.94 -13.74
N PRO A 523 29.31 24.25 -14.14
CA PRO A 523 28.44 23.55 -13.20
C PRO A 523 29.18 22.51 -12.34
N VAL A 524 28.73 22.33 -11.10
CA VAL A 524 29.28 21.33 -10.17
C VAL A 524 28.19 20.33 -9.84
N ILE A 525 28.31 19.11 -10.39
CA ILE A 525 27.43 17.98 -10.09
C ILE A 525 28.16 16.83 -9.39
N ALA A 526 29.49 16.85 -9.40
CA ALA A 526 30.29 15.92 -8.63
C ALA A 526 29.95 16.10 -7.15
N THR A 527 29.66 14.99 -6.48
CA THR A 527 29.42 14.99 -5.03
C THR A 527 30.73 15.37 -4.30
N PRO A 528 30.72 16.38 -3.41
CA PRO A 528 31.87 16.69 -2.59
C PRO A 528 32.26 15.50 -1.69
N ALA A 529 33.55 15.32 -1.44
CA ALA A 529 34.05 14.43 -0.40
C ALA A 529 34.77 15.26 0.67
N LEU A 530 34.62 14.86 1.93
CA LEU A 530 35.29 15.49 3.08
C LEU A 530 36.35 14.55 3.64
N SER A 531 37.61 14.97 3.64
CA SER A 531 38.70 14.19 4.23
C SER A 531 39.79 15.11 4.73
N ASP A 532 40.39 14.76 5.87
CA ASP A 532 41.64 15.34 6.34
C ASP A 532 42.78 14.81 5.45
N LEU A 533 43.40 15.68 4.65
CA LEU A 533 44.46 15.32 3.71
C LEU A 533 45.87 15.61 4.24
N ASP A 534 46.02 16.51 5.22
CA ASP A 534 47.31 16.89 5.81
C ASP A 534 47.48 16.52 7.29
N ASN A 535 46.52 15.80 7.86
CA ASN A 535 46.45 15.38 9.26
C ASN A 535 46.40 16.54 10.26
N ASP A 536 45.76 17.66 9.90
CA ASP A 536 45.56 18.81 10.79
C ASP A 536 44.25 18.73 11.61
N ASN A 537 43.47 17.66 11.43
CA ASN A 537 42.14 17.38 11.97
C ASN A 537 41.02 18.26 11.42
N LYS A 538 41.27 19.08 10.40
CA LYS A 538 40.23 19.74 9.62
C LYS A 538 39.99 18.93 8.35
N LEU A 539 38.80 19.09 7.76
CA LEU A 539 38.44 18.37 6.56
C LEU A 539 38.62 19.27 5.35
N GLU A 540 39.36 18.80 4.35
CA GLU A 540 39.34 19.39 3.01
C GLU A 540 38.07 18.99 2.26
N ILE A 541 37.57 19.93 1.47
CA ILE A 541 36.44 19.73 0.55
C ILE A 541 37.00 19.44 -0.83
N ILE A 542 36.76 18.23 -1.33
CA ILE A 542 37.29 17.74 -2.61
C ILE A 542 36.14 17.58 -3.60
N VAL A 543 36.20 18.27 -4.75
CA VAL A 543 35.09 18.26 -5.71
C VAL A 543 35.54 18.55 -7.15
N GLY A 544 34.98 17.82 -8.10
CA GLY A 544 35.19 18.03 -9.54
C GLY A 544 34.22 19.03 -10.16
N SER A 545 34.62 19.70 -11.24
CA SER A 545 33.74 20.61 -11.98
C SER A 545 33.72 20.35 -13.48
N PHE A 546 32.64 20.81 -14.14
CA PHE A 546 32.51 20.83 -15.60
C PHE A 546 33.54 21.73 -16.28
N ASP A 547 34.21 22.59 -15.51
CA ASP A 547 35.34 23.39 -16.01
C ASP A 547 36.64 22.60 -16.18
N LYS A 548 36.59 21.27 -15.94
CA LYS A 548 37.67 20.29 -16.13
C LYS A 548 38.75 20.35 -15.05
N LYS A 549 38.42 20.90 -13.88
CA LYS A 549 39.34 20.99 -12.74
C LYS A 549 38.84 20.23 -11.52
N LEU A 550 39.81 19.72 -10.77
CA LEU A 550 39.63 19.21 -9.42
C LEU A 550 39.90 20.34 -8.43
N TYR A 551 38.92 20.64 -7.59
CA TYR A 551 39.03 21.59 -6.50
C TYR A 551 39.31 20.83 -5.21
N VAL A 552 40.31 21.31 -4.45
CA VAL A 552 40.57 20.90 -3.07
C VAL A 552 40.65 22.17 -2.25
N LEU A 553 39.67 22.36 -1.37
CA LEU A 553 39.48 23.58 -0.59
C LEU A 553 39.67 23.27 0.89
N LYS A 554 40.28 24.19 1.62
CA LYS A 554 40.38 24.13 3.09
C LYS A 554 39.03 24.48 3.72
N SER A 555 38.96 24.31 5.04
CA SER A 555 37.80 24.69 5.84
C SER A 555 37.39 26.17 5.71
N ASP A 556 38.30 27.06 5.31
CA ASP A 556 38.03 28.49 5.07
C ASP A 556 37.68 28.85 3.61
N GLY A 557 37.58 27.85 2.72
CA GLY A 557 37.25 28.01 1.31
C GLY A 557 38.42 28.42 0.42
N THR A 558 39.64 28.58 0.97
CA THR A 558 40.84 28.82 0.17
C THR A 558 41.36 27.52 -0.46
N PRO A 559 42.09 27.58 -1.59
CA PRO A 559 42.72 26.38 -2.14
C PRO A 559 43.68 25.72 -1.16
N PHE A 560 43.67 24.38 -1.12
CA PHE A 560 44.51 23.59 -0.23
C PHE A 560 46.01 23.91 -0.36
N ASN A 561 46.48 24.06 -1.59
CA ASN A 561 47.82 24.55 -1.92
C ASN A 561 47.82 25.23 -3.31
N THR A 562 49.00 25.65 -3.78
CA THR A 562 49.14 26.39 -5.05
C THR A 562 48.86 25.56 -6.31
N ASN A 563 48.77 24.24 -6.19
CA ASN A 563 48.49 23.34 -7.32
C ASN A 563 46.99 23.14 -7.54
N PHE A 564 46.13 23.54 -6.59
CA PHE A 564 44.68 23.51 -6.72
C PHE A 564 44.10 24.90 -7.05
N PRO A 565 43.03 24.97 -7.89
CA PRO A 565 42.37 23.86 -8.57
C PRO A 565 43.22 23.24 -9.69
N LEU A 566 43.28 21.90 -9.73
CA LEU A 566 44.16 21.12 -10.59
C LEU A 566 43.47 20.79 -11.91
N SER A 567 44.10 21.13 -13.04
CA SER A 567 43.65 20.68 -14.36
C SER A 567 44.23 19.31 -14.67
N LEU A 568 43.37 18.33 -14.95
CA LEU A 568 43.82 16.99 -15.33
C LEU A 568 44.32 16.94 -16.78
N PRO A 569 45.28 16.05 -17.11
CA PRO A 569 45.95 16.01 -18.42
C PRO A 569 45.02 15.83 -19.64
N ASP A 570 43.90 15.12 -19.48
CA ASP A 570 42.95 14.88 -20.56
C ASP A 570 42.01 16.06 -20.86
N ALA A 571 42.02 17.10 -20.01
CA ALA A 571 41.15 18.26 -20.09
C ALA A 571 39.65 17.88 -20.28
N SER A 572 39.22 16.80 -19.65
CA SER A 572 37.82 16.36 -19.64
C SER A 572 37.09 16.84 -18.38
N MET A 573 35.76 16.91 -18.47
CA MET A 573 34.91 17.33 -17.35
C MET A 573 34.99 16.31 -16.21
N ILE A 574 34.89 16.78 -14.98
CA ILE A 574 34.80 15.90 -13.81
C ILE A 574 33.35 15.94 -13.33
N THR A 575 32.58 14.91 -13.71
CA THR A 575 31.15 14.76 -13.40
C THR A 575 30.91 13.86 -12.18
N ALA A 576 31.81 12.90 -11.97
CA ALA A 576 31.75 11.95 -10.87
C ALA A 576 32.31 12.57 -9.59
N GLY A 577 31.83 12.10 -8.43
CA GLY A 577 32.53 12.32 -7.15
C GLY A 577 33.91 11.66 -7.15
N CYS A 578 34.68 11.86 -6.08
CA CYS A 578 36.01 11.26 -5.90
C CYS A 578 36.03 10.30 -4.72
N ALA A 579 36.92 9.30 -4.76
CA ALA A 579 37.24 8.48 -3.59
C ALA A 579 38.49 9.02 -2.88
N VAL A 580 38.57 8.86 -1.57
CA VAL A 580 39.71 9.36 -0.80
C VAL A 580 40.20 8.30 0.19
N GLY A 581 41.48 7.97 0.13
CA GLY A 581 42.10 7.00 1.03
C GLY A 581 43.58 6.76 0.69
N ASP A 582 44.30 6.17 1.64
CA ASP A 582 45.70 5.79 1.44
C ASP A 582 45.75 4.51 0.57
N ILE A 583 46.07 4.68 -0.72
CA ILE A 583 46.11 3.55 -1.65
C ILE A 583 47.51 2.93 -1.74
N ASN A 584 48.54 3.66 -1.31
CA ASN A 584 49.94 3.29 -1.55
C ASN A 584 50.69 2.88 -0.27
N GLY A 585 50.08 3.06 0.90
CA GLY A 585 50.59 2.69 2.23
C GLY A 585 51.58 3.69 2.82
N ASP A 586 51.57 4.95 2.38
CA ASP A 586 52.46 6.01 2.88
C ASP A 586 51.84 6.85 4.01
N TYR A 587 50.65 6.48 4.47
CA TYR A 587 49.85 7.19 5.49
C TYR A 587 49.35 8.56 5.06
N THR A 588 49.45 8.90 3.77
CA THR A 588 48.77 10.05 3.19
C THR A 588 47.62 9.58 2.32
N LYS A 589 46.52 10.32 2.33
CA LYS A 589 45.32 9.92 1.58
C LYS A 589 45.41 10.48 0.16
N GLU A 590 45.35 9.60 -0.83
CA GLU A 590 45.21 9.97 -2.23
C GLU A 590 43.77 10.31 -2.58
N ILE A 591 43.62 11.14 -3.61
CA ILE A 591 42.34 11.46 -4.26
C ILE A 591 42.24 10.63 -5.55
N ILE A 592 41.27 9.73 -5.60
CA ILE A 592 40.92 8.97 -6.80
C ILE A 592 39.81 9.70 -7.53
N VAL A 593 40.13 10.25 -8.70
CA VAL A 593 39.23 11.08 -9.48
C VAL A 593 39.03 10.51 -10.88
N ALA A 594 37.77 10.39 -11.30
CA ALA A 594 37.40 9.95 -12.63
C ALA A 594 36.89 11.11 -13.48
N THR A 595 37.35 11.18 -14.74
CA THR A 595 36.87 12.17 -15.70
C THR A 595 35.82 11.54 -16.61
N TYR A 596 34.91 12.38 -17.11
CA TYR A 596 33.90 11.98 -18.10
C TYR A 596 34.52 11.36 -19.36
N GLY A 597 35.80 11.67 -19.64
CA GLY A 597 36.55 11.16 -20.79
C GLY A 597 37.06 9.72 -20.65
N GLY A 598 36.73 9.04 -19.54
CA GLY A 598 37.07 7.64 -19.33
C GLY A 598 38.38 7.38 -18.60
N ASN A 599 39.04 8.42 -18.07
CA ASN A 599 40.28 8.28 -17.31
C ASN A 599 40.02 8.34 -15.81
N VAL A 600 40.69 7.47 -15.06
CA VAL A 600 40.80 7.51 -13.61
C VAL A 600 42.21 7.89 -13.24
N TYR A 601 42.38 8.83 -12.31
CA TYR A 601 43.67 9.31 -11.82
C TYR A 601 43.74 9.07 -10.30
N ALA A 602 44.93 8.69 -9.82
CA ALA A 602 45.29 8.86 -8.42
C ALA A 602 46.17 10.10 -8.25
N VAL A 603 45.73 11.01 -7.40
CA VAL A 603 46.36 12.31 -7.18
C VAL A 603 46.73 12.42 -5.70
N SER A 604 48.01 12.66 -5.41
CA SER A 604 48.48 12.91 -4.04
C SER A 604 48.00 14.28 -3.53
N PRO A 605 47.98 14.52 -2.21
CA PRO A 605 47.58 15.82 -1.64
C PRO A 605 48.36 17.03 -2.17
N ASP A 606 49.59 16.83 -2.64
CA ASP A 606 50.39 17.90 -3.25
C ASP A 606 49.99 18.21 -4.71
N GLY A 607 49.02 17.51 -5.29
CA GLY A 607 48.56 17.66 -6.67
C GLY A 607 49.38 16.88 -7.70
N THR A 608 50.33 16.03 -7.26
CA THR A 608 51.08 15.14 -8.14
C THR A 608 50.22 13.94 -8.55
N ILE A 609 50.19 13.62 -9.84
CA ILE A 609 49.57 12.37 -10.33
C ILE A 609 50.55 11.22 -10.08
N LEU A 610 50.09 10.17 -9.41
CA LEU A 610 50.93 9.02 -9.08
C LEU A 610 51.45 8.30 -10.33
N THR A 611 52.64 7.72 -10.21
CA THR A 611 53.24 6.92 -11.29
C THR A 611 52.38 5.70 -11.57
N GLY A 612 52.11 5.41 -12.85
CA GLY A 612 51.23 4.33 -13.29
C GLY A 612 49.83 4.81 -13.69
N TRP A 613 49.43 6.02 -13.29
CA TRP A 613 48.15 6.63 -13.61
C TRP A 613 48.26 7.64 -14.78
N PRO A 614 47.18 7.87 -15.57
CA PRO A 614 45.82 7.36 -15.41
C PRO A 614 45.58 5.94 -15.92
N PHE A 615 44.51 5.32 -15.40
CA PHE A 615 43.87 4.15 -16.00
C PHE A 615 42.75 4.59 -16.95
N HIS A 616 42.66 3.99 -18.15
CA HIS A 616 41.65 4.32 -19.16
C HIS A 616 40.64 3.18 -19.35
N THR A 617 39.36 3.45 -19.08
CA THR A 617 38.27 2.45 -19.13
C THR A 617 37.77 2.18 -20.55
N GLY A 618 37.95 3.11 -21.50
CA GLY A 618 37.51 2.96 -22.90
C GLY A 618 36.06 3.40 -23.18
N GLY A 619 35.29 3.74 -22.14
CA GLY A 619 33.98 4.40 -22.22
C GLY A 619 33.95 5.66 -21.36
N ASN A 620 32.84 6.40 -21.35
CA ASN A 620 32.68 7.52 -20.45
C ASN A 620 32.46 7.02 -19.01
N ILE A 621 32.74 7.87 -18.02
CA ILE A 621 32.49 7.57 -16.61
C ILE A 621 31.50 8.60 -16.07
N TRP A 622 30.38 8.12 -15.55
CA TRP A 622 29.34 8.95 -14.92
C TRP A 622 29.45 8.95 -13.39
N ASP A 623 29.77 7.80 -12.82
CA ASP A 623 29.74 7.54 -11.37
C ASP A 623 31.11 7.54 -10.73
N ALA A 624 31.14 7.65 -9.40
CA ALA A 624 32.37 7.82 -8.63
C ALA A 624 33.12 6.50 -8.44
N PRO A 625 34.46 6.52 -8.44
CA PRO A 625 35.26 5.36 -8.06
C PRO A 625 35.05 5.04 -6.58
N SER A 626 35.18 3.77 -6.22
CA SER A 626 35.15 3.30 -4.83
C SER A 626 36.44 2.58 -4.50
N ILE A 627 36.88 2.65 -3.24
CA ILE A 627 38.11 2.02 -2.78
C ILE A 627 37.86 1.07 -1.60
N ALA A 628 38.58 -0.04 -1.61
CA ALA A 628 38.53 -1.04 -0.55
C ALA A 628 39.79 -1.90 -0.56
N ASN A 629 40.21 -2.35 0.62
CA ASN A 629 41.08 -3.49 0.77
C ASN A 629 40.21 -4.76 0.83
N LEU A 630 40.02 -5.41 -0.32
CA LEU A 630 38.99 -6.45 -0.47
C LEU A 630 39.31 -7.76 0.26
N ASP A 631 40.59 -8.11 0.39
CA ASP A 631 41.05 -9.40 0.92
C ASP A 631 42.23 -9.26 1.90
N GLY A 632 42.47 -8.04 2.37
CA GLY A 632 43.61 -7.71 3.23
C GLY A 632 44.97 -7.64 2.52
N THR A 633 45.07 -7.91 1.21
CA THR A 633 46.36 -7.95 0.50
C THR A 633 46.77 -6.63 -0.15
N GLY A 634 45.85 -5.67 -0.27
CA GLY A 634 46.12 -4.34 -0.80
C GLY A 634 44.86 -3.63 -1.31
N VAL A 635 44.92 -2.29 -1.36
CA VAL A 635 43.80 -1.45 -1.77
C VAL A 635 43.53 -1.59 -3.27
N LYS A 636 42.24 -1.75 -3.60
CA LYS A 636 41.70 -1.81 -4.96
C LYS A 636 40.83 -0.60 -5.24
N ILE A 637 40.83 -0.16 -6.49
CA ILE A 637 39.99 0.90 -7.01
C ILE A 637 38.99 0.26 -7.97
N THR A 638 37.69 0.46 -7.74
CA THR A 638 36.62 -0.10 -8.58
C THR A 638 35.84 1.01 -9.27
N ILE A 639 35.54 0.83 -10.56
CA ILE A 639 34.82 1.84 -11.35
C ILE A 639 34.01 1.22 -12.49
N GLY A 640 32.78 1.71 -12.68
CA GLY A 640 31.93 1.40 -13.83
C GLY A 640 32.16 2.32 -15.03
N SER A 641 31.87 1.86 -16.23
CA SER A 641 31.99 2.64 -17.47
C SER A 641 30.83 2.39 -18.42
N THR A 642 30.55 3.36 -19.30
CA THR A 642 29.55 3.25 -20.39
C THR A 642 30.03 2.38 -21.56
N ASN A 643 31.02 1.53 -21.36
CA ASN A 643 31.37 0.46 -22.29
C ASN A 643 30.98 -0.91 -21.73
N ASP A 644 29.88 -0.91 -20.98
CA ASP A 644 29.26 -2.10 -20.40
C ASP A 644 30.23 -2.91 -19.53
N THR A 645 31.11 -2.25 -18.77
CA THR A 645 32.18 -2.93 -18.02
C THR A 645 32.44 -2.30 -16.65
N LEU A 646 32.57 -3.14 -15.62
CA LEU A 646 33.19 -2.81 -14.33
C LEU A 646 34.69 -3.13 -14.39
N TYR A 647 35.52 -2.23 -13.88
CA TYR A 647 36.97 -2.39 -13.76
C TYR A 647 37.39 -2.43 -12.28
N VAL A 648 38.28 -3.38 -11.96
CA VAL A 648 39.00 -3.44 -10.68
C VAL A 648 40.48 -3.20 -10.95
N ILE A 649 41.03 -2.18 -10.31
CA ILE A 649 42.34 -1.61 -10.61
C ILE A 649 43.20 -1.70 -9.34
N ASN A 650 44.45 -2.13 -9.49
CA ASN A 650 45.43 -2.14 -8.42
C ASN A 650 45.84 -0.71 -8.04
N SER A 651 46.36 -0.52 -6.82
CA SER A 651 46.86 0.78 -6.36
C SER A 651 47.96 1.40 -7.25
N ASP A 652 48.71 0.58 -7.98
CA ASP A 652 49.73 1.03 -8.94
C ASP A 652 49.18 1.46 -10.32
N GLY A 653 47.85 1.45 -10.49
CA GLY A 653 47.16 1.84 -11.73
C GLY A 653 47.07 0.72 -12.77
N THR A 654 47.56 -0.49 -12.48
CA THR A 654 47.40 -1.64 -13.38
C THR A 654 46.02 -2.29 -13.22
N LEU A 655 45.51 -2.88 -14.31
CA LEU A 655 44.28 -3.68 -14.26
C LEU A 655 44.51 -4.93 -13.40
N ASP A 656 43.63 -5.17 -12.45
CA ASP A 656 43.53 -6.47 -11.77
C ASP A 656 42.64 -7.40 -12.59
N TRP A 657 41.34 -7.10 -12.62
CA TRP A 657 40.37 -7.79 -13.44
C TRP A 657 39.21 -6.87 -13.84
N LYS A 658 38.37 -7.35 -14.74
CA LYS A 658 37.18 -6.62 -15.20
C LYS A 658 36.08 -7.59 -15.61
N VAL A 659 34.85 -7.11 -15.57
CA VAL A 659 33.67 -7.89 -15.97
C VAL A 659 32.75 -7.07 -16.85
N GLY A 660 32.26 -7.70 -17.92
CA GLY A 660 31.31 -7.08 -18.84
C GLY A 660 29.87 -7.38 -18.47
N THR A 661 28.98 -6.42 -18.71
CA THR A 661 27.52 -6.48 -18.54
C THR A 661 26.83 -6.36 -19.91
N GLY A 662 25.50 -6.40 -19.93
CA GLY A 662 24.69 -6.18 -21.12
C GLY A 662 24.43 -4.70 -21.45
N GLY A 663 24.84 -3.76 -20.59
CA GLY A 663 24.61 -2.32 -20.73
C GLY A 663 25.48 -1.48 -19.78
N ASP A 664 25.40 -0.15 -19.89
CA ASP A 664 26.28 0.77 -19.15
C ASP A 664 26.34 0.44 -17.64
N VAL A 665 27.53 0.48 -17.04
CA VAL A 665 27.69 0.43 -15.59
C VAL A 665 27.69 1.86 -15.05
N ARG A 666 26.52 2.32 -14.59
CA ARG A 666 26.26 3.68 -14.06
C ARG A 666 25.75 3.65 -12.63
N SER A 667 26.39 2.81 -11.83
CA SER A 667 26.18 2.68 -10.40
C SER A 667 27.57 2.65 -9.78
N SER A 668 27.81 3.48 -8.78
CA SER A 668 29.09 3.45 -8.05
C SER A 668 29.20 2.10 -7.33
N PRO A 669 30.31 1.34 -7.48
CA PRO A 669 30.45 0.05 -6.81
C PRO A 669 30.48 0.22 -5.29
N SER A 670 29.98 -0.77 -4.55
CA SER A 670 29.99 -0.83 -3.10
C SER A 670 30.41 -2.23 -2.62
N PHE A 671 30.67 -2.35 -1.32
CA PHE A 671 31.30 -3.54 -0.75
C PHE A 671 30.64 -3.97 0.55
N ALA A 672 30.51 -5.28 0.72
CA ALA A 672 30.13 -5.92 1.97
C ALA A 672 30.63 -7.38 1.96
N ASN A 673 30.92 -7.92 3.14
CA ASN A 673 31.13 -9.35 3.33
C ASN A 673 29.75 -9.99 3.52
N VAL A 674 29.17 -10.52 2.44
CA VAL A 674 27.77 -11.00 2.44
C VAL A 674 27.65 -12.50 2.66
N ASP A 675 28.74 -13.25 2.48
CA ASP A 675 28.76 -14.71 2.63
C ASP A 675 29.55 -15.20 3.86
N GLY A 676 30.14 -14.27 4.61
CA GLY A 676 30.79 -14.51 5.90
C GLY A 676 32.21 -15.08 5.79
N ASP A 677 32.86 -15.01 4.63
CA ASP A 677 34.21 -15.54 4.44
C ASP A 677 35.35 -14.59 4.91
N ASN A 678 35.00 -13.34 5.24
CA ASN A 678 35.87 -12.21 5.66
C ASN A 678 36.61 -11.50 4.53
N ASP A 679 36.35 -11.86 3.29
CA ASP A 679 36.67 -11.04 2.14
C ASP A 679 35.45 -10.16 1.81
N LEU A 680 35.65 -9.07 1.07
CA LEU A 680 34.59 -8.17 0.65
C LEU A 680 34.16 -8.48 -0.79
N GLU A 681 32.87 -8.70 -0.99
CA GLU A 681 32.25 -8.78 -2.31
C GLU A 681 32.04 -7.39 -2.91
N ILE A 682 32.01 -7.33 -4.24
CA ILE A 682 31.78 -6.11 -5.01
C ILE A 682 30.38 -6.15 -5.62
N PHE A 683 29.56 -5.16 -5.30
CA PHE A 683 28.20 -5.00 -5.83
C PHE A 683 28.07 -3.78 -6.72
N PHE A 684 27.29 -3.89 -7.79
CA PHE A 684 27.00 -2.78 -8.70
C PHE A 684 25.76 -3.03 -9.57
N GLY A 685 25.06 -1.95 -9.91
CA GLY A 685 23.96 -1.96 -10.87
C GLY A 685 24.37 -1.69 -12.32
N SER A 686 23.55 -2.10 -13.28
CA SER A 686 23.72 -1.80 -14.70
C SER A 686 22.42 -1.37 -15.40
N ASP A 687 22.59 -0.65 -16.50
CA ASP A 687 21.52 -0.24 -17.43
C ASP A 687 20.86 -1.42 -18.18
N ASP A 688 21.39 -2.66 -18.03
CA ASP A 688 20.78 -3.90 -18.52
C ASP A 688 19.72 -4.50 -17.57
N CYS A 689 19.37 -3.75 -16.52
CA CYS A 689 18.41 -4.09 -15.47
C CYS A 689 18.92 -5.04 -14.38
N PHE A 690 20.19 -5.45 -14.41
CA PHE A 690 20.75 -6.36 -13.42
C PHE A 690 21.48 -5.65 -12.28
N VAL A 691 21.41 -6.24 -11.09
CA VAL A 691 22.39 -6.07 -10.02
C VAL A 691 23.36 -7.23 -10.05
N TYR A 692 24.65 -6.92 -10.03
CA TYR A 692 25.74 -7.87 -10.08
C TYR A 692 26.50 -7.92 -8.76
N ALA A 693 26.97 -9.11 -8.40
CA ALA A 693 27.84 -9.33 -7.25
C ALA A 693 28.98 -10.30 -7.61
N TYR A 694 30.20 -9.96 -7.20
CA TYR A 694 31.41 -10.73 -7.48
C TYR A 694 32.31 -10.77 -6.26
N HIS A 695 32.96 -11.91 -6.02
CA HIS A 695 34.05 -12.00 -5.06
C HIS A 695 35.24 -11.13 -5.49
N HIS A 696 36.11 -10.80 -4.53
CA HIS A 696 37.35 -10.06 -4.77
C HIS A 696 38.24 -10.67 -5.89
N THR A 697 38.13 -11.97 -6.14
CA THR A 697 38.87 -12.71 -7.20
C THR A 697 38.30 -12.53 -8.62
N GLY A 698 37.14 -11.89 -8.77
CA GLY A 698 36.42 -11.78 -10.04
C GLY A 698 35.55 -13.00 -10.38
N ALA A 699 35.35 -13.94 -9.45
CA ALA A 699 34.34 -14.99 -9.56
C ALA A 699 32.94 -14.43 -9.23
N PRO A 700 31.89 -14.81 -9.96
CA PRO A 700 30.52 -14.39 -9.65
C PRO A 700 30.06 -14.98 -8.30
N LEU A 701 29.37 -14.18 -7.49
CA LEU A 701 28.78 -14.63 -6.24
C LEU A 701 27.54 -15.50 -6.52
N ALA A 702 27.33 -16.55 -5.71
CA ALA A 702 26.17 -17.41 -5.86
C ALA A 702 24.86 -16.64 -5.62
N GLY A 703 23.85 -16.86 -6.46
CA GLY A 703 22.58 -16.13 -6.42
C GLY A 703 22.53 -14.88 -7.32
N TRP A 704 23.70 -14.40 -7.76
CA TRP A 704 23.82 -13.17 -8.55
C TRP A 704 24.29 -13.46 -9.99
N PRO A 705 23.95 -12.63 -10.98
CA PRO A 705 23.18 -11.39 -10.89
C PRO A 705 21.64 -11.59 -10.85
N ILE A 706 20.92 -10.55 -10.42
CA ILE A 706 19.45 -10.52 -10.34
C ILE A 706 18.88 -9.46 -11.28
N ASP A 707 17.88 -9.82 -12.08
CA ASP A 707 17.14 -8.91 -12.98
C ASP A 707 16.04 -8.19 -12.20
N LEU A 708 16.12 -6.86 -12.12
CA LEU A 708 15.11 -6.02 -11.45
C LEU A 708 14.02 -5.50 -12.41
N GLY A 709 14.06 -5.87 -13.70
CA GLY A 709 13.10 -5.43 -14.71
C GLY A 709 13.24 -3.96 -15.14
N SER A 710 14.08 -3.18 -14.47
CA SER A 710 14.40 -1.79 -14.81
C SER A 710 15.87 -1.45 -14.51
N LYS A 711 16.36 -0.38 -15.14
CA LYS A 711 17.77 0.05 -15.07
C LYS A 711 18.20 0.31 -13.63
N VAL A 712 19.40 -0.12 -13.28
CA VAL A 712 19.94 0.06 -11.93
C VAL A 712 21.08 1.07 -11.94
N ARG A 713 20.76 2.31 -11.54
CA ARG A 713 21.72 3.41 -11.45
C ARG A 713 21.96 3.92 -10.03
N SER A 714 21.11 3.51 -9.08
CA SER A 714 21.41 3.68 -7.66
C SER A 714 22.62 2.82 -7.28
N GLN A 715 23.39 3.28 -6.30
CA GLN A 715 24.41 2.45 -5.67
C GLN A 715 23.73 1.46 -4.72
N VAL A 716 24.23 0.22 -4.69
CA VAL A 716 23.79 -0.80 -3.73
C VAL A 716 24.31 -0.41 -2.34
N VAL A 717 23.46 -0.48 -1.32
CA VAL A 717 23.83 -0.22 0.08
C VAL A 717 23.50 -1.43 0.94
N PHE A 718 24.07 -1.51 2.13
CA PHE A 718 23.93 -2.67 3.00
C PHE A 718 23.62 -2.27 4.43
N SER A 719 22.79 -3.07 5.08
CA SER A 719 22.54 -3.00 6.53
C SER A 719 22.00 -4.34 6.99
N ASP A 720 22.22 -4.68 8.25
CA ASP A 720 21.55 -5.80 8.93
C ASP A 720 20.22 -5.29 9.50
N LEU A 721 19.14 -5.53 8.76
CA LEU A 721 17.77 -5.07 9.02
C LEU A 721 17.05 -5.96 10.03
N ASN A 722 17.37 -7.25 10.12
CA ASN A 722 16.67 -8.24 10.96
C ASN A 722 17.50 -8.80 12.14
N ASN A 723 18.73 -8.30 12.33
CA ASN A 723 19.69 -8.69 13.37
C ASN A 723 20.06 -10.17 13.35
N ASP A 724 20.21 -10.75 12.15
CA ASP A 724 20.70 -12.11 11.98
C ASP A 724 22.24 -12.18 11.85
N ASN A 725 22.93 -11.03 11.87
CA ASN A 725 24.38 -10.84 11.66
C ASN A 725 24.83 -11.12 10.21
N ALA A 726 23.93 -11.07 9.24
CA ALA A 726 24.23 -10.94 7.84
C ALA A 726 23.74 -9.56 7.33
N PRO A 727 24.46 -8.91 6.41
CA PRO A 727 23.95 -7.71 5.78
C PRO A 727 22.95 -8.03 4.66
N GLU A 728 21.80 -7.39 4.70
CA GLU A 728 20.89 -7.31 3.57
C GLU A 728 21.44 -6.37 2.48
N VAL A 729 21.09 -6.69 1.24
CA VAL A 729 21.47 -5.96 0.03
C VAL A 729 20.31 -5.09 -0.44
N ILE A 730 20.47 -3.78 -0.36
CA ILE A 730 19.39 -2.79 -0.55
C ILE A 730 19.66 -1.95 -1.81
N VAL A 731 18.68 -1.87 -2.70
CA VAL A 731 18.84 -1.22 -4.01
C VAL A 731 17.51 -0.71 -4.57
N ILE A 732 17.51 0.41 -5.27
CA ILE A 732 16.29 0.93 -5.93
C ILE A 732 16.51 1.04 -7.45
N ALA A 733 15.61 0.45 -8.24
CA ALA A 733 15.68 0.53 -9.70
C ALA A 733 15.02 1.82 -10.23
N ASP A 734 15.44 2.30 -11.41
CA ASP A 734 14.92 3.51 -12.07
C ASP A 734 13.40 3.46 -12.32
N GLY A 735 12.83 2.25 -12.33
CA GLY A 735 11.39 1.99 -12.49
C GLY A 735 10.53 2.50 -11.33
N GLY A 736 11.16 2.81 -10.18
CA GLY A 736 10.46 3.16 -8.95
C GLY A 736 10.06 1.93 -8.16
N GLU A 737 11.03 1.06 -7.87
CA GLU A 737 10.84 -0.12 -7.02
C GLU A 737 12.07 -0.28 -6.14
N LEU A 738 11.87 -0.33 -4.82
CA LEU A 738 12.89 -0.62 -3.81
C LEU A 738 12.93 -2.13 -3.59
N PHE A 739 14.11 -2.70 -3.67
CA PHE A 739 14.39 -4.11 -3.45
C PHE A 739 15.32 -4.27 -2.26
N VAL A 740 15.08 -5.32 -1.51
CA VAL A 740 15.99 -5.82 -0.47
C VAL A 740 16.15 -7.32 -0.70
N PHE A 741 17.38 -7.79 -0.61
CA PHE A 741 17.74 -9.19 -0.77
C PHE A 741 18.60 -9.65 0.39
N GLU A 742 18.46 -10.93 0.70
CA GLU A 742 19.45 -11.67 1.46
C GLU A 742 20.78 -11.70 0.70
N GLY A 743 21.90 -11.90 1.40
CA GLY A 743 23.24 -11.98 0.76
C GLY A 743 23.34 -13.06 -0.34
N ASN A 744 22.55 -14.13 -0.22
CA ASN A 744 22.46 -15.22 -1.18
C ASN A 744 21.56 -14.92 -2.41
N GLY A 745 20.96 -13.73 -2.48
CA GLY A 745 20.07 -13.29 -3.56
C GLY A 745 18.60 -13.70 -3.42
N ASP A 746 18.20 -14.34 -2.33
CA ASP A 746 16.80 -14.58 -2.03
C ASP A 746 16.09 -13.24 -1.69
N THR A 747 14.81 -13.14 -2.04
CA THR A 747 14.01 -11.95 -1.73
C THR A 747 13.81 -11.82 -0.24
N PHE A 748 14.01 -10.61 0.28
CA PHE A 748 13.72 -10.25 1.66
C PHE A 748 12.24 -9.88 1.84
N ASP A 749 11.66 -10.17 3.00
CA ASP A 749 10.21 -9.99 3.24
C ASP A 749 9.75 -8.54 2.96
N ILE A 750 8.50 -8.37 2.52
CA ILE A 750 7.83 -7.14 2.04
C ILE A 750 8.39 -6.51 0.75
N PHE A 751 9.55 -6.93 0.26
CA PHE A 751 10.16 -6.38 -0.97
C PHE A 751 9.90 -7.26 -2.21
N PRO A 752 9.77 -6.65 -3.40
CA PRO A 752 9.94 -5.23 -3.70
C PRO A 752 8.75 -4.34 -3.30
N LEU A 753 9.06 -3.09 -2.93
CA LEU A 753 8.07 -2.05 -2.66
C LEU A 753 8.01 -1.05 -3.82
N PRO A 754 6.81 -0.73 -4.35
CA PRO A 754 6.67 0.30 -5.37
C PRO A 754 6.96 1.68 -4.78
N THR A 755 7.69 2.50 -5.52
CA THR A 755 8.04 3.87 -5.16
C THR A 755 7.69 4.83 -6.29
N ALA A 756 7.65 6.13 -5.99
CA ALA A 756 7.63 7.13 -7.05
C ALA A 756 8.92 7.03 -7.90
N GLY A 757 8.80 7.33 -9.19
CA GLY A 757 9.92 7.16 -10.14
C GLY A 757 11.12 8.07 -9.88
N SER A 758 12.21 7.81 -10.62
CA SER A 758 13.50 8.50 -10.48
C SER A 758 14.10 8.45 -9.05
N PRO A 759 14.20 7.27 -8.43
CA PRO A 759 14.73 7.18 -7.09
C PRO A 759 16.23 7.50 -6.99
N THR A 760 16.69 7.92 -5.82
CA THR A 760 18.12 8.12 -5.51
C THR A 760 18.70 6.94 -4.71
N THR A 761 20.02 6.91 -4.51
CA THR A 761 20.64 5.85 -3.69
C THR A 761 20.11 5.96 -2.25
N PRO A 762 19.71 4.85 -1.61
CA PRO A 762 19.20 4.89 -0.25
C PRO A 762 20.24 5.32 0.79
N ALA A 763 19.76 5.75 1.95
CA ALA A 763 20.51 5.80 3.20
C ALA A 763 19.72 5.03 4.26
N VAL A 764 20.39 4.17 5.02
CA VAL A 764 19.76 3.30 6.01
C VAL A 764 20.28 3.66 7.39
N GLU A 765 19.43 4.16 8.27
CA GLU A 765 19.81 4.57 9.62
C GLU A 765 18.58 4.62 10.53
N ASP A 766 18.79 4.39 11.82
CA ASP A 766 17.79 4.52 12.89
C ASP A 766 17.67 6.02 13.25
N ILE A 767 16.69 6.69 12.68
CA ILE A 767 16.54 8.14 12.78
C ILE A 767 15.96 8.57 14.12
N ASP A 768 15.08 7.76 14.73
CA ASP A 768 14.31 8.14 15.92
C ASP A 768 14.73 7.39 17.20
N ASN A 769 15.66 6.44 17.10
CA ASN A 769 16.19 5.57 18.17
C ASN A 769 15.15 4.66 18.82
N ASP A 770 14.18 4.16 18.06
CA ASP A 770 13.29 3.10 18.53
C ASP A 770 13.94 1.70 18.45
N GLY A 771 15.06 1.57 17.71
CA GLY A 771 15.86 0.36 17.61
C GLY A 771 15.60 -0.47 16.36
N ASP A 772 14.77 0.02 15.45
CA ASP A 772 14.64 -0.47 14.09
C ASP A 772 15.31 0.49 13.08
N LEU A 773 15.20 0.24 11.77
CA LEU A 773 15.95 0.96 10.74
C LEU A 773 15.04 1.58 9.68
N GLU A 774 15.34 2.83 9.33
CA GLU A 774 14.64 3.52 8.26
C GLU A 774 15.48 3.58 6.97
N ILE A 775 14.81 3.36 5.84
CA ILE A 775 15.37 3.43 4.49
C ILE A 775 14.91 4.72 3.82
N PHE A 776 15.81 5.71 3.73
CA PHE A 776 15.57 7.01 3.13
C PHE A 776 15.98 7.07 1.66
N PHE A 777 15.13 7.60 0.79
CA PHE A 777 15.46 7.79 -0.63
C PHE A 777 14.66 8.93 -1.28
N GLY A 778 15.30 9.64 -2.21
CA GLY A 778 14.68 10.71 -2.98
C GLY A 778 13.94 10.18 -4.19
N ASN A 779 12.93 10.91 -4.68
CA ASN A 779 12.16 10.57 -5.87
C ASN A 779 11.58 11.84 -6.55
N ILE A 780 10.70 11.67 -7.56
CA ILE A 780 10.05 12.80 -8.25
C ILE A 780 9.15 13.69 -7.38
N ASN A 781 8.65 13.18 -6.25
CA ASN A 781 7.69 13.86 -5.38
C ASN A 781 8.33 14.41 -4.09
N GLY A 782 9.59 14.06 -3.81
CA GLY A 782 10.28 14.51 -2.60
C GLY A 782 11.21 13.45 -2.04
N LEU A 783 11.17 13.26 -0.72
CA LEU A 783 11.96 12.26 0.00
C LEU A 783 11.03 11.33 0.78
N SER A 784 11.22 10.02 0.59
CA SER A 784 10.50 8.95 1.27
C SER A 784 11.39 8.32 2.35
N ALA A 785 10.76 7.79 3.39
CA ALA A 785 11.40 7.05 4.47
C ALA A 785 10.52 5.83 4.81
N ILE A 786 11.03 4.64 4.55
CA ILE A 786 10.38 3.39 4.94
C ILE A 786 10.94 3.00 6.28
N ASP A 787 10.08 2.57 7.17
CA ASP A 787 10.37 2.19 8.53
C ASP A 787 10.24 0.67 8.64
N TYR A 788 11.38 -0.03 8.80
CA TYR A 788 11.45 -1.48 8.81
C TYR A 788 11.54 -2.03 10.24
N LYS A 789 10.39 -2.45 10.76
CA LYS A 789 10.13 -2.75 12.19
C LYS A 789 10.82 -3.95 12.83
N GLU A 790 11.81 -4.58 12.19
CA GLU A 790 12.62 -5.59 12.88
C GLU A 790 13.81 -4.96 13.60
N ALA A 791 14.25 -5.60 14.69
CA ALA A 791 15.38 -5.09 15.44
C ALA A 791 16.64 -5.12 14.57
N ARG A 792 17.37 -4.01 14.57
CA ARG A 792 18.57 -3.85 13.74
C ARG A 792 19.79 -4.61 14.25
N GLY A 793 20.68 -4.95 13.32
CA GLY A 793 22.08 -5.23 13.62
C GLY A 793 22.88 -3.94 13.88
N TYR A 794 24.02 -4.08 14.57
CA TYR A 794 24.85 -2.92 15.00
C TYR A 794 26.20 -2.83 14.28
N GLU A 795 26.49 -3.71 13.34
CA GLU A 795 27.71 -3.65 12.54
C GLU A 795 27.70 -2.45 11.59
N ALA A 796 28.88 -1.95 11.26
CA ALA A 796 29.03 -0.81 10.35
C ALA A 796 29.13 -1.31 8.91
N TYR A 797 28.24 -0.81 8.06
CA TYR A 797 28.15 -1.21 6.66
C TYR A 797 28.26 0.00 5.72
N TRP A 798 28.36 -0.26 4.43
CA TRP A 798 28.18 0.77 3.39
C TRP A 798 26.68 1.09 3.27
N ASN A 799 26.10 1.70 4.30
CA ASN A 799 24.66 1.90 4.48
C ASN A 799 24.09 3.13 3.75
N MET A 800 24.94 3.90 3.07
CA MET A 800 24.50 5.07 2.32
C MET A 800 25.39 5.35 1.10
N PHE A 801 24.93 6.24 0.23
CA PHE A 801 25.69 6.68 -0.93
C PHE A 801 27.11 7.14 -0.54
N ARG A 802 28.13 6.58 -1.21
CA ARG A 802 29.56 6.86 -0.93
C ARG A 802 29.99 6.50 0.50
N CYS A 803 29.43 5.43 1.07
CA CYS A 803 29.79 4.77 2.33
C CYS A 803 29.33 5.49 3.60
N ASN A 804 29.53 6.80 3.70
CA ASN A 804 29.31 7.56 4.94
C ASN A 804 28.87 9.00 4.65
N PRO A 805 28.51 9.80 5.68
CA PRO A 805 28.07 11.18 5.47
C PRO A 805 29.13 12.11 4.87
N LYS A 806 30.42 11.80 5.02
CA LYS A 806 31.54 12.53 4.42
C LYS A 806 31.75 12.19 2.93
N ARG A 807 31.04 11.18 2.42
CA ARG A 807 31.03 10.73 1.02
C ARG A 807 32.39 10.30 0.48
N THR A 808 33.25 9.74 1.33
CA THR A 808 34.64 9.39 0.97
C THR A 808 34.74 8.26 -0.06
N GLY A 809 33.72 7.42 -0.18
CA GLY A 809 33.74 6.25 -1.07
C GLY A 809 34.83 5.24 -0.72
N ASN A 810 35.20 5.18 0.56
CA ASN A 810 36.13 4.23 1.13
C ASN A 810 35.41 3.39 2.20
N ILE A 811 35.43 2.06 2.06
CA ILE A 811 34.79 1.16 3.04
C ILE A 811 35.46 1.24 4.42
N GLU A 812 36.75 1.57 4.50
CA GLU A 812 37.47 1.69 5.77
C GLU A 812 36.90 2.85 6.63
N ASP A 813 36.20 3.80 6.02
CA ASP A 813 35.53 4.89 6.71
C ASP A 813 34.06 4.56 7.10
N ALA A 814 33.58 3.31 6.91
CA ALA A 814 32.20 2.92 7.24
C ALA A 814 31.87 3.08 8.74
N ALA A 815 32.86 2.84 9.62
CA ALA A 815 32.69 2.94 11.07
C ALA A 815 32.74 4.40 11.61
N VAL A 816 32.95 5.40 10.75
CA VAL A 816 33.14 6.79 11.18
C VAL A 816 31.81 7.41 11.60
N ARG A 817 31.49 7.32 12.91
CA ARG A 817 30.42 8.10 13.55
C ARG A 817 30.90 9.54 13.80
N ILE A 818 30.04 10.51 13.51
CA ILE A 818 30.32 11.92 13.73
C ILE A 818 30.08 12.22 15.23
N GLU A 819 31.14 12.32 16.03
CA GLU A 819 31.04 12.74 17.44
C GLU A 819 31.45 14.22 17.60
N GLU A 820 30.50 15.12 17.89
CA GLU A 820 30.81 16.50 18.31
C GLU A 820 31.55 16.50 19.67
N SER A 821 32.64 17.26 19.76
CA SER A 821 33.42 17.38 21.01
C SER A 821 32.64 18.08 22.13
N LYS A 822 32.85 17.66 23.38
CA LYS A 822 32.01 17.95 24.57
C LYS A 822 32.02 19.41 25.11
N ASP A 823 32.69 20.36 24.47
CA ASP A 823 32.88 21.71 25.04
C ASP A 823 31.90 22.75 24.49
N ILE A 824 30.65 22.70 24.96
CA ILE A 824 29.59 23.62 24.54
C ILE A 824 29.67 24.94 25.31
N GLU A 825 30.05 26.02 24.63
CA GLU A 825 29.91 27.38 25.18
C GLU A 825 28.42 27.76 25.30
N PRO A 826 27.95 28.26 26.45
CA PRO A 826 26.57 28.69 26.59
C PRO A 826 26.28 29.89 25.68
N THR A 827 25.29 29.84 24.78
CA THR A 827 24.89 30.95 23.91
C THR A 827 23.38 31.15 23.85
N ILE A 828 22.90 32.40 23.72
CA ILE A 828 21.51 32.68 23.29
C ILE A 828 21.53 32.84 21.77
N PHE A 829 21.00 31.86 21.04
CA PHE A 829 21.09 31.85 19.58
C PHE A 829 19.80 32.27 18.88
N LYS A 830 18.62 32.10 19.50
CA LYS A 830 17.34 32.52 18.88
C LYS A 830 16.37 33.11 19.91
N ILE A 831 15.60 34.10 19.47
CA ILE A 831 14.44 34.63 20.21
C ILE A 831 13.30 34.74 19.19
N TYR A 832 12.24 33.95 19.35
CA TYR A 832 11.16 33.89 18.37
C TYR A 832 9.78 33.64 19.00
N PRO A 833 8.72 34.34 18.57
CA PRO A 833 8.75 35.49 17.66
C PRO A 833 9.46 36.70 18.29
N ASN A 834 10.07 37.57 17.47
CA ASN A 834 10.67 38.85 17.92
C ASN A 834 10.72 39.84 16.73
N PRO A 835 9.77 40.80 16.63
CA PRO A 835 8.85 41.24 17.68
C PRO A 835 7.78 40.21 18.06
N PHE A 836 7.29 40.24 19.31
CA PHE A 836 6.22 39.35 19.78
C PHE A 836 5.02 40.11 20.36
N LYS A 837 3.83 39.50 20.23
CA LYS A 837 2.56 40.03 20.74
C LYS A 837 2.17 39.43 22.10
N SER A 838 2.09 38.10 22.17
CA SER A 838 1.64 37.36 23.36
C SER A 838 2.79 36.71 24.13
N SER A 839 3.65 35.95 23.45
CA SER A 839 4.83 35.31 24.06
C SER A 839 5.99 35.18 23.07
N THR A 840 7.19 35.00 23.59
CA THR A 840 8.40 34.73 22.83
C THR A 840 9.20 33.62 23.50
N GLY A 841 9.73 32.69 22.70
CA GLY A 841 10.67 31.68 23.14
C GLY A 841 12.09 32.23 23.10
N ILE A 842 12.85 32.01 24.16
CA ILE A 842 14.28 32.32 24.28
C ILE A 842 15.02 30.99 24.19
N PHE A 843 15.74 30.80 23.09
CA PHE A 843 16.46 29.58 22.75
C PHE A 843 17.94 29.79 23.08
N PHE A 844 18.48 28.90 23.91
CA PHE A 844 19.87 28.98 24.34
C PHE A 844 20.48 27.60 24.52
N SER A 845 21.80 27.50 24.37
CA SER A 845 22.60 26.32 24.72
C SER A 845 23.23 26.53 26.09
N ALA A 846 23.37 25.47 26.85
CA ALA A 846 24.14 25.43 28.09
C ALA A 846 24.55 23.99 28.39
N VAL A 847 25.63 23.79 29.14
CA VAL A 847 26.07 22.45 29.55
C VAL A 847 24.91 21.70 30.25
N LYS A 848 24.74 20.40 29.96
CA LYS A 848 23.74 19.54 30.60
C LYS A 848 23.76 19.74 32.13
N ASN A 849 22.59 19.87 32.75
CA ASN A 849 22.40 20.16 34.19
C ASN A 849 22.95 21.50 34.73
N GLN A 850 23.56 22.34 33.90
CA GLN A 850 23.99 23.69 34.30
C GLN A 850 22.78 24.59 34.54
N LYS A 851 22.77 25.34 35.64
CA LYS A 851 21.73 26.36 35.89
C LYS A 851 22.00 27.62 35.07
N VAL A 852 20.99 28.12 34.37
CA VAL A 852 21.02 29.39 33.64
C VAL A 852 19.93 30.32 34.18
N ASP A 853 20.32 31.55 34.50
CA ASP A 853 19.43 32.64 34.93
C ASP A 853 19.13 33.55 33.74
N ILE A 854 17.88 33.55 33.29
CA ILE A 854 17.39 34.43 32.24
C ILE A 854 16.66 35.60 32.88
N SER A 855 17.26 36.77 32.81
CA SER A 855 16.72 38.01 33.35
C SER A 855 16.34 38.97 32.22
N ILE A 856 15.11 39.45 32.23
CA ILE A 856 14.62 40.44 31.25
C ILE A 856 14.66 41.83 31.84
N TYR A 857 15.18 42.80 31.09
CA TYR A 857 15.35 44.19 31.48
C TYR A 857 14.62 45.13 30.53
N ASN A 858 14.07 46.24 31.02
CA ASN A 858 13.55 47.30 30.15
C ASN A 858 14.69 48.26 29.69
N ILE A 859 14.37 49.24 28.83
CA ILE A 859 15.35 50.21 28.31
C ILE A 859 16.04 51.09 29.36
N VAL A 860 15.50 51.20 30.58
CA VAL A 860 16.13 51.94 31.69
C VAL A 860 16.96 51.03 32.60
N GLY A 861 17.17 49.77 32.23
CA GLY A 861 17.98 48.81 32.99
C GLY A 861 17.28 48.21 34.21
N GLN A 862 15.97 48.37 34.34
CA GLN A 862 15.19 47.73 35.41
C GLN A 862 14.85 46.29 35.00
N ARG A 863 15.15 45.32 35.87
CA ARG A 863 14.76 43.91 35.68
C ARG A 863 13.26 43.75 35.84
N VAL A 864 12.58 43.26 34.81
CA VAL A 864 11.13 43.04 34.77
C VAL A 864 10.73 41.59 35.03
N ARG A 865 11.53 40.61 34.57
CA ARG A 865 11.28 39.17 34.74
C ARG A 865 12.57 38.44 35.04
N ARG A 866 12.50 37.37 35.84
CA ARG A 866 13.57 36.40 36.05
C ARG A 866 13.00 34.99 35.83
N ILE A 867 13.67 34.19 35.02
CA ILE A 867 13.30 32.83 34.71
C ILE A 867 14.54 31.96 34.94
N GLU A 868 14.42 30.96 35.80
CA GLU A 868 15.49 30.00 36.02
C GLU A 868 15.27 28.78 35.13
N SER A 869 16.33 28.34 34.44
CA SER A 869 16.31 27.10 33.66
C SER A 869 17.43 26.17 34.10
N LYS A 870 17.05 24.91 34.35
CA LYS A 870 17.94 23.77 34.58
C LYS A 870 17.31 22.59 33.86
N GLY A 871 18.05 21.94 32.97
CA GLY A 871 17.55 20.81 32.19
C GLY A 871 18.65 19.81 31.86
N GLU A 872 18.24 18.58 31.54
CA GLU A 872 19.14 17.50 31.14
C GLU A 872 19.61 17.63 29.68
N LYS A 873 18.91 18.44 28.89
CA LYS A 873 19.27 18.79 27.51
C LYS A 873 20.26 19.96 27.43
N THR A 874 21.11 19.94 26.42
CA THR A 874 22.03 21.04 26.07
C THR A 874 21.27 22.25 25.56
N TYR A 875 20.40 22.05 24.58
CA TYR A 875 19.53 23.07 24.02
C TYR A 875 18.28 23.20 24.86
N ARG A 876 17.90 24.44 25.16
CA ARG A 876 16.77 24.74 26.05
C ARG A 876 15.98 25.91 25.53
N ILE A 877 14.68 25.83 25.76
CA ILE A 877 13.72 26.87 25.40
C ILE A 877 13.08 27.37 26.69
N VAL A 878 13.09 28.69 26.86
CA VAL A 878 12.37 29.36 27.94
C VAL A 878 11.40 30.37 27.35
N ASN A 879 10.13 30.23 27.67
CA ASN A 879 9.10 31.13 27.18
C ASN A 879 8.93 32.33 28.11
N TRP A 880 8.88 33.53 27.52
CA TRP A 880 8.44 34.74 28.18
C TRP A 880 7.12 35.23 27.56
N ASP A 881 6.09 35.32 28.40
CA ASP A 881 4.72 35.70 28.06
C ASP A 881 4.48 37.22 28.11
N GLY A 882 5.55 38.03 28.10
CA GLY A 882 5.44 39.48 28.22
C GLY A 882 4.87 39.96 29.56
N ARG A 883 5.03 39.17 30.64
CA ARG A 883 4.64 39.56 32.02
C ARG A 883 5.86 39.77 32.92
N ASN A 884 5.70 40.59 33.95
CA ASN A 884 6.73 40.78 34.98
C ASN A 884 6.71 39.66 36.03
N ASN A 885 7.56 39.73 37.06
CA ASN A 885 7.59 38.74 38.16
C ASN A 885 6.30 38.69 39.02
N GLU A 886 5.46 39.73 38.97
CA GLU A 886 4.13 39.75 39.63
C GLU A 886 3.02 39.24 38.71
N ASN A 887 3.38 38.65 37.57
CA ASN A 887 2.46 38.15 36.55
C ASN A 887 1.56 39.22 35.90
N LYS A 888 1.99 40.49 35.93
CA LYS A 888 1.31 41.62 35.26
C LYS A 888 1.91 41.86 33.86
N PRO A 889 1.11 42.14 32.83
CA PRO A 889 1.60 42.46 31.49
C PRO A 889 2.55 43.66 31.51
N VAL A 890 3.65 43.59 30.76
CA VAL A 890 4.53 44.74 30.54
C VAL A 890 4.13 45.52 29.27
N PRO A 891 4.37 46.86 29.21
CA PRO A 891 4.05 47.67 28.04
C PRO A 891 4.75 47.20 26.77
N ALA A 892 4.20 47.54 25.59
CA ALA A 892 4.92 47.43 24.33
C ALA A 892 6.21 48.27 24.37
N GLY A 893 7.29 47.77 23.78
CA GLY A 893 8.60 48.43 23.83
C GLY A 893 9.78 47.49 23.65
N VAL A 894 10.98 48.06 23.78
CA VAL A 894 12.25 47.32 23.70
C VAL A 894 12.65 46.80 25.09
N TYR A 895 13.06 45.54 25.13
CA TYR A 895 13.58 44.86 26.31
C TYR A 895 14.93 44.20 25.98
N PHE A 896 15.69 43.83 27.00
CA PHE A 896 16.94 43.10 26.88
C PHE A 896 16.86 41.82 27.69
N CYS A 897 17.10 40.69 27.03
CA CYS A 897 17.27 39.39 27.65
C CYS A 897 18.73 39.25 28.04
N VAL A 898 18.99 38.89 29.28
CA VAL A 898 20.32 38.63 29.82
C VAL A 898 20.35 37.21 30.37
N ALA A 899 21.14 36.32 29.77
CA ALA A 899 21.41 35.00 30.32
C ALA A 899 22.72 35.02 31.11
N ARG A 900 22.67 34.54 32.36
CA ARG A 900 23.85 34.37 33.22
C ARG A 900 24.02 32.91 33.59
N THR A 901 25.23 32.40 33.41
CA THR A 901 25.61 31.05 33.88
C THR A 901 26.30 31.13 35.23
N GLY A 902 26.34 30.01 35.96
CA GLY A 902 27.03 29.91 37.25
C GLY A 902 28.55 30.21 37.21
N ARG A 903 29.14 30.37 36.02
CA ARG A 903 30.56 30.72 35.81
C ARG A 903 30.80 32.20 35.49
N GLY A 904 29.76 33.05 35.47
CA GLY A 904 29.89 34.50 35.28
C GLY A 904 29.87 35.00 33.84
N LEU A 905 29.62 34.13 32.84
CA LEU A 905 29.33 34.53 31.46
C LEU A 905 27.97 35.23 31.38
N GLU A 906 27.92 36.36 30.67
CA GLU A 906 26.72 37.19 30.50
C GLU A 906 26.46 37.42 29.00
N ILE A 907 25.30 36.95 28.51
CA ILE A 907 24.89 37.12 27.12
C ILE A 907 23.67 38.01 27.07
N VAL A 908 23.72 39.03 26.21
CA VAL A 908 22.64 40.03 26.07
C VAL A 908 22.04 39.98 24.67
N LYS A 909 20.71 39.85 24.57
CA LYS A 909 19.96 39.92 23.31
C LYS A 909 18.78 40.88 23.42
N LYS A 910 18.44 41.55 22.33
CA LYS A 910 17.33 42.51 22.25
C LYS A 910 15.99 41.79 22.00
N LEU A 911 14.96 42.21 22.72
CA LEU A 911 13.56 41.78 22.62
C LEU A 911 12.68 42.98 22.23
N ILE A 912 11.66 42.77 21.41
CA ILE A 912 10.69 43.79 21.02
C ILE A 912 9.28 43.25 21.29
N LYS A 913 8.55 43.88 22.21
CA LYS A 913 7.13 43.58 22.47
C LYS A 913 6.25 44.57 21.71
N ILE A 914 5.28 44.06 20.97
CA ILE A 914 4.25 44.84 20.25
C ILE A 914 2.85 44.59 20.86
N GLU A 915 1.87 45.40 20.47
CA GLU A 915 0.48 45.30 20.95
C GLU A 915 -0.34 44.18 20.33
#